data_AF-A0A0F9W5Y1-F1
#
_entry.id   AF-A0A0F9W5Y1-F1
#
_cell.length_a   1.000
_cell.length_b   1.000
_cell.length_c   1.000
_cell.angle_alpha   90.00
_cell.angle_beta   90.00
_cell.angle_gamma   90.00
#
_symmetry.space_group_name_H-M   'P 1'
#
loop_
_entity.id
_entity.type
_entity.pdbx_description
1 polymer ?
#
loop_
_entity_poly.entity_id
_entity_poly.type
_entity_poly.pdbx_seq_one_letter_code
_entity_poly.pdbx_strand_id
1 'polypeptide(L)'
;MRIKNKLDNGFKLSIKDKVKLISSNSINTSLGFRLVTQGRVELVPFKAINFKGWDDWEQDPLKNRSWQWRLNWLSFLPYLMAYHRSCDNDAALDFAREAIQSWLNNYIKTDTSYPFEFIWHDHATALRTEQLILFTYYCLEHAPDWVEQHSDFFVGLEHALLVHGEWLAKDSFYSKHTNHGLEQSRVLLLLSTVFEGEQSVVWQKVALARIKSELEFSFTSEGVHVENSPAYHIFVFKVFLGIVKDYPASILGDLATQFEQFSANALKFIAYILRPDGMLPPIGDTEQLPTSNSYAEMFAKRPIYQHFLYALNQGRQGIKPQLVNSVYPTSGYAIFRDQWPEADVYQQAFHIVMKLGCLSRYHHQQDEGHLSVYAWGEDWLIDSGLYNYVNTDPVRKYMRGRAGHNVPLINGVSYSKDFEHRLKNWKVTDFSDSNENPFVTLELQVLESVIQKRTFSFLGEIKRLCVADEFTFSDEGTHDITLQWHVPTDKKISIENDKVSIVSSAGAQCILTFEDEKPDQIVVLQGQKKDKVYSCISYKTNALESSQVIRVIFRSRPSLSVKSVFDFISEKTISSAVSNTTLHDVEVSSNAYKIDLPDYKTDYIQKFIAEHKAPYESEMLDAMAIGLKPMDLVLDVGANIGNHTLYWACVLGCQVRAFEPNERLYKPLMNSVELNGITHLVNVLPYGVGKVPSKARFTSFDETNLGSQSLQVVSDEEDASIEVVRLDDQVFESPVVAIKIDVEGMELAVLEGAEVLIQKDRPLLVIESVDTTHYESLRDFIKRNDYIYCSSFNGTPTHFFIHQDKVSGSPWINLFFEKGHEFYQMRHFHKKLKKTLQQLSKTKK
;
A
#
# COMPACT_ATOMS: atom_id res chain seq x y z
N MET A 1 12.11 54.90 -9.97
CA MET A 1 11.25 53.91 -9.31
C MET A 1 12.15 52.80 -8.77
N ARG A 2 12.10 52.45 -7.47
CA ARG A 2 12.83 51.28 -6.92
C ARG A 2 12.15 49.94 -7.25
N ILE A 3 11.14 49.94 -8.11
CA ILE A 3 10.54 48.72 -8.62
C ILE A 3 11.38 48.26 -9.81
N LYS A 4 11.85 47.00 -9.78
CA LYS A 4 12.69 46.44 -10.85
C LYS A 4 11.91 46.44 -12.17
N ASN A 5 12.34 47.27 -13.12
CA ASN A 5 11.72 47.37 -14.46
C ASN A 5 11.89 46.10 -15.32
N LYS A 6 12.79 45.19 -14.94
CA LYS A 6 13.00 43.90 -15.60
C LYS A 6 13.04 42.81 -14.53
N LEU A 7 12.01 41.98 -14.47
CA LEU A 7 12.10 40.69 -13.80
C LEU A 7 13.10 39.83 -14.58
N ASP A 8 14.11 39.32 -13.88
CA ASP A 8 15.08 38.39 -14.43
C ASP A 8 14.35 37.22 -15.12
N ASN A 9 14.84 36.79 -16.28
CA ASN A 9 14.22 35.76 -17.14
C ASN A 9 14.14 34.35 -16.50
N GLY A 10 14.37 34.22 -15.18
CA GLY A 10 14.41 32.97 -14.43
C GLY A 10 13.16 32.63 -13.61
N PHE A 11 12.12 33.47 -13.58
CA PHE A 11 10.85 33.15 -12.89
C PHE A 11 9.96 32.26 -13.79
N LYS A 12 9.54 31.09 -13.30
CA LYS A 12 8.68 30.14 -14.02
C LYS A 12 7.21 30.59 -14.15
N LEU A 13 6.73 31.38 -13.20
CA LEU A 13 5.51 32.18 -13.30
C LEU A 13 5.89 33.61 -12.91
N SER A 14 6.38 34.35 -13.89
CA SER A 14 6.70 35.76 -13.69
C SER A 14 5.41 36.52 -13.34
N ILE A 15 5.53 37.68 -12.68
CA ILE A 15 4.38 38.59 -12.52
C ILE A 15 3.70 38.86 -13.87
N LYS A 16 4.46 38.86 -14.98
CA LYS A 16 3.93 38.98 -16.34
C LYS A 16 2.92 37.89 -16.68
N ASP A 17 3.16 36.64 -16.28
CA ASP A 17 2.23 35.54 -16.53
C ASP A 17 0.92 35.72 -15.74
N LYS A 18 1.01 36.17 -14.48
CA LYS A 18 -0.15 36.52 -13.65
C LYS A 18 -0.93 37.69 -14.26
N VAL A 19 -0.24 38.75 -14.65
CA VAL A 19 -0.81 39.93 -15.32
C VAL A 19 -1.51 39.54 -16.61
N LYS A 20 -0.88 38.70 -17.45
CA LYS A 20 -1.47 38.19 -18.70
C LYS A 20 -2.72 37.35 -18.43
N LEU A 21 -2.69 36.43 -17.47
CA LEU A 21 -3.84 35.60 -17.11
C LEU A 21 -5.03 36.45 -16.62
N ILE A 22 -4.76 37.42 -15.76
CA ILE A 22 -5.79 38.30 -15.19
C ILE A 22 -6.38 39.20 -16.26
N SER A 23 -5.54 39.83 -17.09
CA SER A 23 -5.96 40.80 -18.10
C SER A 23 -6.60 40.19 -19.34
N SER A 24 -6.44 38.89 -19.58
CA SER A 24 -7.12 38.17 -20.67
C SER A 24 -8.42 37.46 -20.24
N ASN A 25 -8.80 37.56 -18.96
CA ASN A 25 -9.98 36.89 -18.43
C ASN A 25 -11.28 37.60 -18.83
N SER A 26 -12.14 36.91 -19.60
CA SER A 26 -13.39 37.48 -20.13
C SER A 26 -14.43 37.86 -19.08
N ILE A 27 -14.46 37.17 -17.93
CA ILE A 27 -15.32 37.53 -16.79
C ILE A 27 -14.84 38.86 -16.20
N ASN A 28 -13.53 39.01 -15.99
CA ASN A 28 -12.94 40.26 -15.53
C ASN A 28 -13.19 41.40 -16.52
N THR A 29 -13.06 41.16 -17.84
CA THR A 29 -13.40 42.15 -18.88
C THR A 29 -14.84 42.63 -18.76
N SER A 30 -15.79 41.69 -18.57
CA SER A 30 -17.21 42.03 -18.42
C SER A 30 -17.50 42.81 -17.13
N LEU A 31 -16.82 42.46 -16.04
CA LEU A 31 -16.90 43.19 -14.77
C LEU A 31 -16.32 44.61 -14.89
N GLY A 32 -15.19 44.77 -15.58
CA GLY A 32 -14.56 46.07 -15.80
C GLY A 32 -15.41 46.96 -16.70
N PHE A 33 -15.99 46.41 -17.77
CA PHE A 33 -16.95 47.13 -18.60
C PHE A 33 -18.13 47.66 -17.77
N ARG A 34 -18.75 46.84 -16.91
CA ARG A 34 -19.85 47.27 -16.03
C ARG A 34 -19.43 48.36 -15.05
N LEU A 35 -18.23 48.26 -14.50
CA LEU A 35 -17.71 49.27 -13.57
C LEU A 35 -17.48 50.61 -14.27
N VAL A 36 -16.75 50.61 -15.39
CA VAL A 36 -16.33 51.83 -16.10
C VAL A 36 -17.47 52.48 -16.87
N THR A 37 -18.31 51.69 -17.56
CA THR A 37 -19.33 52.24 -18.48
C THR A 37 -20.72 52.36 -17.88
N GLN A 38 -21.06 51.52 -16.89
CA GLN A 38 -22.40 51.49 -16.28
C GLN A 38 -22.40 52.04 -14.85
N GLY A 39 -21.24 52.36 -14.28
CA GLY A 39 -21.13 52.81 -12.89
C GLY A 39 -21.63 51.76 -11.91
N ARG A 40 -21.38 50.47 -12.17
CA ARG A 40 -21.82 49.37 -11.30
C ARG A 40 -20.66 48.51 -10.85
N VAL A 41 -20.42 48.46 -9.54
CA VAL A 41 -19.37 47.63 -8.94
C VAL A 41 -19.94 46.27 -8.51
N GLU A 42 -19.32 45.20 -8.98
CA GLU A 42 -19.68 43.81 -8.67
C GLU A 42 -18.43 43.07 -8.17
N LEU A 43 -18.34 42.88 -6.85
CA LEU A 43 -17.23 42.15 -6.22
C LEU A 43 -17.64 40.69 -6.08
N VAL A 44 -17.33 39.85 -7.07
CA VAL A 44 -17.78 38.45 -7.12
C VAL A 44 -17.44 37.70 -5.81
N PRO A 45 -18.39 36.94 -5.20
CA PRO A 45 -19.69 36.51 -5.73
C PRO A 45 -20.87 37.45 -5.40
N PHE A 46 -20.62 38.66 -4.90
CA PHE A 46 -21.68 39.59 -4.50
C PHE A 46 -22.34 40.26 -5.70
N LYS A 47 -23.61 40.65 -5.54
CA LYS A 47 -24.41 41.31 -6.59
C LYS A 47 -23.88 42.71 -6.91
N ALA A 48 -24.02 43.14 -8.17
CA ALA A 48 -23.69 44.49 -8.61
C ALA A 48 -24.52 45.57 -7.88
N ILE A 49 -23.84 46.58 -7.36
CA ILE A 49 -24.43 47.79 -6.77
C ILE A 49 -24.07 49.03 -7.60
N ASN A 50 -24.82 50.13 -7.41
CA ASN A 50 -24.45 51.41 -8.02
C ASN A 50 -23.21 51.96 -7.34
N PHE A 51 -22.21 52.30 -8.14
CA PHE A 51 -20.95 52.87 -7.68
C PHE A 51 -21.17 54.34 -7.29
N LYS A 52 -20.80 54.69 -6.04
CA LYS A 52 -20.99 56.03 -5.47
C LYS A 52 -19.71 56.89 -5.46
N GLY A 53 -18.65 56.45 -6.15
CA GLY A 53 -17.34 57.07 -6.06
C GLY A 53 -16.43 56.38 -5.02
N TRP A 54 -15.19 56.88 -4.94
CA TRP A 54 -14.14 56.34 -4.07
C TRP A 54 -13.99 57.10 -2.74
N ASP A 55 -14.97 57.90 -2.35
CA ASP A 55 -14.89 58.75 -1.15
C ASP A 55 -15.25 58.01 0.16
N ASP A 56 -15.86 56.83 0.07
CA ASP A 56 -16.30 56.02 1.21
C ASP A 56 -15.81 54.57 1.06
N TRP A 57 -14.77 54.21 1.82
CA TRP A 57 -14.17 52.87 1.85
C TRP A 57 -14.75 51.96 2.95
N GLU A 58 -15.59 52.52 3.82
CA GLU A 58 -16.27 51.79 4.90
C GLU A 58 -17.68 51.38 4.52
N GLN A 59 -18.19 51.84 3.38
CA GLN A 59 -19.52 51.54 2.87
C GLN A 59 -19.88 50.05 2.99
N ASP A 60 -21.11 49.75 3.42
CA ASP A 60 -21.62 48.38 3.50
C ASP A 60 -23.03 48.26 2.90
N PRO A 61 -23.15 48.44 1.57
CA PRO A 61 -24.44 48.45 0.88
C PRO A 61 -25.14 47.08 0.92
N LEU A 62 -24.41 46.01 1.22
CA LEU A 62 -24.93 44.63 1.28
C LEU A 62 -25.00 44.06 2.70
N LYS A 63 -24.65 44.85 3.73
CA LYS A 63 -24.56 44.39 5.13
C LYS A 63 -23.70 43.13 5.27
N ASN A 64 -22.56 43.11 4.59
CA ASN A 64 -21.70 41.94 4.45
C ASN A 64 -20.22 42.30 4.65
N ARG A 65 -19.67 41.83 5.76
CA ARG A 65 -18.26 41.98 6.14
C ARG A 65 -17.27 41.55 5.04
N SER A 66 -17.53 40.44 4.34
CA SER A 66 -16.65 39.95 3.27
C SER A 66 -16.71 40.81 2.00
N TRP A 67 -17.82 41.52 1.77
CA TRP A 67 -17.90 42.52 0.71
C TRP A 67 -17.00 43.72 1.03
N GLN A 68 -17.07 44.24 2.26
CA GLN A 68 -16.20 45.33 2.73
C GLN A 68 -14.71 44.95 2.68
N TRP A 69 -14.39 43.73 3.08
CA TRP A 69 -13.04 43.16 2.95
C TRP A 69 -12.56 43.20 1.50
N ARG A 70 -13.38 42.73 0.54
CA ARG A 70 -13.07 42.74 -0.90
C ARG A 70 -12.88 44.13 -1.50
N LEU A 71 -13.66 45.10 -1.03
CA LEU A 71 -13.49 46.49 -1.43
C LEU A 71 -12.09 46.98 -1.02
N ASN A 72 -11.72 46.73 0.25
CA ASN A 72 -10.52 47.27 0.86
C ASN A 72 -9.21 46.59 0.47
N TRP A 73 -9.25 45.39 -0.12
CA TRP A 73 -8.06 44.84 -0.80
C TRP A 73 -7.99 45.14 -2.29
N LEU A 74 -8.92 45.96 -2.80
CA LEU A 74 -8.95 46.42 -4.19
C LEU A 74 -9.20 45.29 -5.21
N SER A 75 -10.10 44.37 -4.85
CA SER A 75 -10.41 43.17 -5.67
C SER A 75 -10.95 43.43 -7.08
N PHE A 76 -11.26 44.68 -7.39
CA PHE A 76 -11.75 45.13 -8.69
C PHE A 76 -10.65 45.58 -9.66
N LEU A 77 -9.40 45.79 -9.20
CA LEU A 77 -8.28 46.15 -10.08
C LEU A 77 -8.04 45.14 -11.23
N PRO A 78 -8.16 43.81 -11.01
CA PRO A 78 -8.18 42.81 -12.07
C PRO A 78 -9.19 43.08 -13.18
N TYR A 79 -10.36 43.62 -12.83
CA TYR A 79 -11.44 43.90 -13.78
C TYR A 79 -11.09 45.07 -14.68
N LEU A 80 -10.50 46.12 -14.10
CA LEU A 80 -10.06 47.31 -14.82
C LEU A 80 -8.91 46.98 -15.79
N MET A 81 -7.92 46.20 -15.34
CA MET A 81 -6.81 45.73 -16.20
C MET A 81 -7.33 44.89 -17.38
N ALA A 82 -8.27 43.98 -17.14
CA ALA A 82 -8.84 43.14 -18.20
C ALA A 82 -9.72 43.92 -19.19
N TYR A 83 -10.43 44.94 -18.72
CA TYR A 83 -11.22 45.81 -19.59
C TYR A 83 -10.32 46.71 -20.44
N HIS A 84 -9.32 47.38 -19.82
CA HIS A 84 -8.32 48.14 -20.56
C HIS A 84 -7.67 47.28 -21.65
N ARG A 85 -7.24 46.06 -21.32
CA ARG A 85 -6.59 45.15 -22.29
C ARG A 85 -7.46 44.81 -23.49
N SER A 86 -8.79 44.82 -23.32
CA SER A 86 -9.74 44.47 -24.38
C SER A 86 -10.08 45.60 -25.34
N CYS A 87 -9.90 46.86 -24.93
CA CYS A 87 -10.39 48.02 -25.70
C CYS A 87 -9.45 49.23 -25.73
N ASP A 88 -8.30 49.16 -25.06
CA ASP A 88 -7.28 50.21 -25.00
C ASP A 88 -7.85 51.56 -24.51
N ASN A 89 -8.75 51.48 -23.53
CA ASN A 89 -9.44 52.64 -22.99
C ASN A 89 -8.84 53.07 -21.65
N ASP A 90 -7.98 54.09 -21.69
CA ASP A 90 -7.29 54.69 -20.53
C ASP A 90 -8.24 55.11 -19.39
N ALA A 91 -9.52 55.36 -19.66
CA ALA A 91 -10.50 55.66 -18.61
C ALA A 91 -10.57 54.54 -17.55
N ALA A 92 -10.26 53.30 -17.92
CA ALA A 92 -10.16 52.18 -16.98
C ALA A 92 -8.96 52.32 -16.02
N LEU A 93 -7.82 52.83 -16.52
CA LEU A 93 -6.62 53.09 -15.73
C LEU A 93 -6.80 54.34 -14.86
N ASP A 94 -7.46 55.37 -15.38
CA ASP A 94 -7.84 56.55 -14.60
C ASP A 94 -8.75 56.17 -13.43
N PHE A 95 -9.73 55.30 -13.66
CA PHE A 95 -10.62 54.79 -12.61
C PHE A 95 -9.85 54.02 -11.52
N ALA A 96 -8.85 53.22 -11.91
CA ALA A 96 -7.98 52.51 -10.98
C ALA A 96 -7.10 53.48 -10.18
N ARG A 97 -6.50 54.47 -10.86
CA ARG A 97 -5.67 55.51 -10.28
C ARG A 97 -6.45 56.31 -9.23
N GLU A 98 -7.67 56.74 -9.56
CA GLU A 98 -8.56 57.47 -8.64
C GLU A 98 -8.88 56.66 -7.40
N ALA A 99 -9.17 55.36 -7.56
CA ALA A 99 -9.43 54.45 -6.44
C ALA A 99 -8.21 54.36 -5.51
N ILE A 100 -7.04 54.05 -6.09
CA ILE A 100 -5.80 53.89 -5.34
C ILE A 100 -5.42 55.21 -4.65
N GLN A 101 -5.45 56.32 -5.38
CA GLN A 101 -5.10 57.63 -4.83
C GLN A 101 -6.05 58.06 -3.70
N SER A 102 -7.36 57.82 -3.85
CA SER A 102 -8.33 58.10 -2.79
C SER A 102 -8.02 57.28 -1.52
N TRP A 103 -7.78 55.97 -1.66
CA TRP A 103 -7.44 55.13 -0.51
C TRP A 103 -6.14 55.61 0.15
N LEU A 104 -5.10 55.88 -0.64
CA LEU A 104 -3.80 56.34 -0.13
C LEU A 104 -3.90 57.68 0.59
N ASN A 105 -4.61 58.66 0.03
CA ASN A 105 -4.76 59.98 0.64
C ASN A 105 -5.43 59.92 2.02
N ASN A 106 -6.39 59.02 2.19
CA ASN A 106 -7.15 58.89 3.43
C ASN A 106 -6.42 58.05 4.49
N TYR A 107 -5.73 56.98 4.07
CA TYR A 107 -5.35 55.93 5.00
C TYR A 107 -3.86 55.61 5.11
N ILE A 108 -3.01 56.03 4.17
CA ILE A 108 -1.61 55.55 4.15
C ILE A 108 -0.79 55.94 5.39
N LYS A 109 -1.18 57.03 6.07
CA LYS A 109 -0.55 57.52 7.30
C LYS A 109 -1.20 56.99 8.59
N THR A 110 -2.25 56.19 8.47
CA THR A 110 -2.93 55.56 9.61
C THR A 110 -2.23 54.26 10.03
N ASP A 111 -2.70 53.62 11.10
CA ASP A 111 -2.20 52.34 11.59
C ASP A 111 -3.35 51.44 12.07
N THR A 112 -3.03 50.31 12.71
CA THR A 112 -4.00 49.34 13.25
C THR A 112 -4.92 49.89 14.35
N SER A 113 -4.71 51.12 14.83
CA SER A 113 -5.66 51.81 15.73
C SER A 113 -6.82 52.48 15.00
N TYR A 114 -6.79 52.56 13.67
CA TYR A 114 -7.90 53.09 12.89
C TYR A 114 -9.17 52.26 13.14
N PRO A 115 -10.34 52.89 13.44
CA PRO A 115 -11.52 52.16 13.91
C PRO A 115 -12.07 51.09 12.96
N PHE A 116 -11.90 51.30 11.65
CA PHE A 116 -12.38 50.38 10.64
C PHE A 116 -11.33 49.32 10.32
N GLU A 117 -11.64 48.06 10.65
CA GLU A 117 -10.67 46.96 10.64
C GLU A 117 -9.97 46.74 9.29
N PHE A 118 -10.66 46.92 8.15
CA PHE A 118 -10.15 46.52 6.84
C PHE A 118 -9.07 47.43 6.25
N ILE A 119 -8.85 48.61 6.85
CA ILE A 119 -7.78 49.48 6.43
C ILE A 119 -6.43 48.80 6.65
N TRP A 120 -6.16 48.34 7.88
CA TRP A 120 -4.96 47.59 8.25
C TRP A 120 -5.30 46.19 8.79
N HIS A 121 -6.17 45.47 8.09
CA HIS A 121 -6.42 44.05 8.34
C HIS A 121 -5.27 43.22 7.76
N ASP A 122 -4.77 42.24 8.51
CA ASP A 122 -3.63 41.37 8.19
C ASP A 122 -3.63 40.86 6.72
N HIS A 123 -4.68 40.14 6.35
CA HIS A 123 -4.90 39.52 5.05
C HIS A 123 -5.30 40.53 3.97
N ALA A 124 -6.15 41.52 4.28
CA ALA A 124 -6.53 42.54 3.29
C ALA A 124 -5.31 43.37 2.85
N THR A 125 -4.40 43.66 3.77
CA THR A 125 -3.14 44.38 3.52
C THR A 125 -2.23 43.59 2.59
N ALA A 126 -2.10 42.28 2.80
CA ALA A 126 -1.36 41.40 1.90
C ALA A 126 -1.97 41.41 0.49
N LEU A 127 -3.26 41.10 0.36
CA LEU A 127 -3.91 41.05 -0.95
C LEU A 127 -3.87 42.40 -1.68
N ARG A 128 -4.06 43.52 -0.95
CA ARG A 128 -3.94 44.87 -1.51
C ARG A 128 -2.54 45.11 -2.06
N THR A 129 -1.50 44.74 -1.32
CA THR A 129 -0.10 44.84 -1.76
C THR A 129 0.10 44.08 -3.06
N GLU A 130 -0.43 42.86 -3.18
CA GLU A 130 -0.37 42.08 -4.42
C GLU A 130 -1.10 42.79 -5.57
N GLN A 131 -2.30 43.34 -5.34
CA GLN A 131 -3.02 44.08 -6.39
C GLN A 131 -2.26 45.33 -6.87
N LEU A 132 -1.62 46.06 -5.97
CA LEU A 132 -0.81 47.24 -6.31
C LEU A 132 0.43 46.85 -7.14
N ILE A 133 1.09 45.74 -6.80
CA ILE A 133 2.20 45.19 -7.61
C ILE A 133 1.69 44.82 -9.01
N LEU A 134 0.61 44.05 -9.10
CA LEU A 134 0.05 43.59 -10.38
C LEU A 134 -0.37 44.76 -11.28
N PHE A 135 -1.05 45.77 -10.71
CA PHE A 135 -1.44 46.97 -11.44
C PHE A 135 -0.23 47.74 -11.98
N THR A 136 0.82 47.91 -11.16
CA THR A 136 2.05 48.58 -11.60
C THR A 136 2.66 47.90 -12.81
N TYR A 137 2.83 46.58 -12.75
CA TYR A 137 3.44 45.81 -13.84
C TYR A 137 2.56 45.78 -15.08
N TYR A 138 1.24 45.70 -14.93
CA TYR A 138 0.31 45.83 -16.04
C TYR A 138 0.51 47.15 -16.79
N CYS A 139 0.54 48.29 -16.08
CA CYS A 139 0.70 49.59 -16.71
C CYS A 139 2.07 49.73 -17.39
N LEU A 140 3.15 49.27 -16.75
CA LEU A 140 4.49 49.29 -17.34
C LEU A 140 4.57 48.46 -18.64
N GLU A 141 3.84 47.35 -18.73
CA GLU A 141 3.88 46.46 -19.89
C GLU A 141 2.89 46.86 -21.00
N HIS A 142 1.73 47.38 -20.64
CA HIS A 142 0.61 47.56 -21.57
C HIS A 142 0.16 49.00 -21.76
N ALA A 143 0.66 49.96 -20.97
CA ALA A 143 0.31 51.38 -21.10
C ALA A 143 1.50 52.30 -20.73
N PRO A 144 2.69 52.15 -21.38
CA PRO A 144 3.89 52.91 -21.02
C PRO A 144 3.73 54.43 -21.18
N ASP A 145 3.01 54.89 -22.19
CA ASP A 145 2.74 56.32 -22.40
C ASP A 145 1.86 56.89 -21.28
N TRP A 146 0.87 56.12 -20.82
CA TRP A 146 0.04 56.49 -19.67
C TRP A 146 0.87 56.54 -18.37
N VAL A 147 1.85 55.65 -18.20
CA VAL A 147 2.79 55.69 -17.06
C VAL A 147 3.63 56.97 -17.08
N GLU A 148 4.15 57.38 -18.23
CA GLU A 148 4.96 58.60 -18.36
C GLU A 148 4.15 59.85 -17.96
N GLN A 149 2.89 59.93 -18.41
CA GLN A 149 1.97 61.02 -18.06
C GLN A 149 1.60 61.08 -16.58
N HIS A 150 1.68 59.95 -15.86
CA HIS A 150 1.25 59.82 -14.47
C HIS A 150 2.40 59.46 -13.52
N SER A 151 3.62 59.86 -13.84
CA SER A 151 4.83 59.52 -13.08
C SER A 151 4.76 59.85 -11.58
N ASP A 152 4.13 60.97 -11.18
CA ASP A 152 3.95 61.35 -9.77
C ASP A 152 3.08 60.35 -8.99
N PHE A 153 2.01 59.83 -9.60
CA PHE A 153 1.15 58.80 -8.99
C PHE A 153 1.96 57.54 -8.71
N PHE A 154 2.84 57.17 -9.63
CA PHE A 154 3.70 56.01 -9.53
C PHE A 154 4.79 56.15 -8.45
N VAL A 155 5.27 57.36 -8.18
CA VAL A 155 6.11 57.65 -7.00
C VAL A 155 5.32 57.45 -5.70
N GLY A 156 4.06 57.89 -5.65
CA GLY A 156 3.15 57.64 -4.53
C GLY A 156 2.87 56.15 -4.32
N LEU A 157 2.68 55.40 -5.39
CA LEU A 157 2.46 53.95 -5.37
C LEU A 157 3.69 53.18 -4.85
N GLU A 158 4.89 53.61 -5.23
CA GLU A 158 6.13 53.07 -4.68
C GLU A 158 6.23 53.31 -3.16
N HIS A 159 5.91 54.52 -2.69
CA HIS A 159 5.83 54.80 -1.26
C HIS A 159 4.79 53.94 -0.55
N ALA A 160 3.63 53.72 -1.18
CA ALA A 160 2.60 52.84 -0.64
C ALA A 160 3.10 51.41 -0.45
N LEU A 161 3.77 50.84 -1.46
CA LEU A 161 4.34 49.49 -1.39
C LEU A 161 5.39 49.37 -0.28
N LEU A 162 6.21 50.41 -0.07
CA LEU A 162 7.16 50.46 1.05
C LEU A 162 6.44 50.36 2.41
N VAL A 163 5.42 51.19 2.63
CA VAL A 163 4.63 51.17 3.88
C VAL A 163 3.95 49.82 4.09
N HIS A 164 3.39 49.24 3.04
CA HIS A 164 2.77 47.91 3.13
C HIS A 164 3.79 46.81 3.45
N GLY A 165 4.98 46.85 2.82
CA GLY A 165 6.08 45.92 3.12
C GLY A 165 6.55 46.02 4.57
N GLU A 166 6.65 47.24 5.11
CA GLU A 166 6.96 47.46 6.53
C GLU A 166 5.91 46.86 7.46
N TRP A 167 4.62 47.02 7.16
CA TRP A 167 3.55 46.40 7.93
C TRP A 167 3.59 44.87 7.86
N LEU A 168 3.68 44.32 6.65
CA LEU A 168 3.74 42.87 6.44
C LEU A 168 4.97 42.24 7.10
N ALA A 169 6.08 42.97 7.24
CA ALA A 169 7.28 42.49 7.90
C ALA A 169 7.19 42.48 9.44
N LYS A 170 6.27 43.23 10.08
CA LYS A 170 6.14 43.28 11.55
C LYS A 170 5.60 41.97 12.12
N ASP A 171 6.27 41.43 13.13
CA ASP A 171 5.80 40.22 13.84
C ASP A 171 4.45 40.46 14.55
N SER A 172 4.22 41.67 15.06
CA SER A 172 2.94 42.05 15.68
C SER A 172 1.75 42.09 14.70
N PHE A 173 2.03 42.07 13.39
CA PHE A 173 1.03 42.08 12.33
C PHE A 173 0.88 40.72 11.64
N TYR A 174 1.74 39.75 11.97
CA TYR A 174 1.77 38.44 11.34
C TYR A 174 0.82 37.47 12.05
N SER A 175 -0.13 36.93 11.29
CA SER A 175 -1.09 35.94 11.77
C SER A 175 -0.51 34.53 11.69
N LYS A 176 0.43 34.23 12.60
CA LYS A 176 1.18 32.97 12.66
C LYS A 176 0.28 31.73 12.69
N HIS A 177 0.63 30.73 11.89
CA HIS A 177 -0.03 29.42 11.82
C HIS A 177 -1.48 29.50 11.35
N THR A 178 -1.73 30.39 10.39
CA THR A 178 -3.03 30.59 9.75
C THR A 178 -2.87 30.77 8.25
N ASN A 179 -3.95 30.54 7.49
CA ASN A 179 -4.00 30.85 6.07
C ASN A 179 -3.67 32.32 5.78
N HIS A 180 -4.04 33.24 6.67
CA HIS A 180 -3.70 34.66 6.54
C HIS A 180 -2.18 34.89 6.65
N GLY A 181 -1.53 34.26 7.63
CA GLY A 181 -0.09 34.36 7.83
C GLY A 181 0.73 33.83 6.65
N LEU A 182 0.30 32.70 6.07
CA LEU A 182 0.90 32.17 4.86
C LEU A 182 0.73 33.13 3.67
N GLU A 183 -0.46 33.72 3.51
CA GLU A 183 -0.73 34.74 2.49
C GLU A 183 0.16 35.97 2.64
N GLN A 184 0.25 36.52 3.86
CA GLN A 184 1.10 37.66 4.19
C GLN A 184 2.56 37.37 3.82
N SER A 185 3.04 36.18 4.17
CA SER A 185 4.43 35.78 3.91
C SER A 185 4.68 35.57 2.42
N ARG A 186 3.73 34.98 1.68
CA ARG A 186 3.83 34.84 0.21
C ARG A 186 3.88 36.19 -0.49
N VAL A 187 3.02 37.14 -0.11
CA VAL A 187 3.02 38.47 -0.73
C VAL A 187 4.25 39.28 -0.33
N LEU A 188 4.72 39.15 0.91
CA LEU A 188 5.98 39.79 1.32
C LEU A 188 7.18 39.25 0.52
N LEU A 189 7.20 37.94 0.25
CA LEU A 189 8.20 37.34 -0.65
C LEU A 189 8.08 37.92 -2.07
N LEU A 190 6.87 38.03 -2.61
CA LEU A 190 6.64 38.65 -3.92
C LEU A 190 7.16 40.09 -3.95
N LEU A 191 6.81 40.91 -2.96
CA LEU A 191 7.26 42.29 -2.84
C LEU A 191 8.79 42.38 -2.77
N SER A 192 9.42 41.47 -2.02
CA SER A 192 10.89 41.43 -1.90
C SER A 192 11.61 41.17 -3.22
N THR A 193 11.00 40.44 -4.15
CA THR A 193 11.65 40.15 -5.44
C THR A 193 11.57 41.34 -6.41
N VAL A 194 10.53 42.16 -6.29
CA VAL A 194 10.27 43.31 -7.18
C VAL A 194 10.80 44.65 -6.68
N PHE A 195 11.06 44.77 -5.37
CA PHE A 195 11.52 46.01 -4.76
C PHE A 195 13.05 46.05 -4.62
N GLU A 196 13.67 47.21 -4.88
CA GLU A 196 15.11 47.46 -4.75
C GLU A 196 15.45 48.14 -3.41
N GLY A 197 16.61 47.80 -2.86
CA GLY A 197 17.13 48.36 -1.61
C GLY A 197 17.38 47.31 -0.53
N GLU A 198 17.99 47.72 0.58
CA GLU A 198 18.32 46.81 1.70
C GLU A 198 17.07 46.18 2.34
N GLN A 199 15.95 46.91 2.32
CA GLN A 199 14.66 46.45 2.85
C GLN A 199 14.16 45.19 2.14
N SER A 200 14.42 45.03 0.84
CA SER A 200 13.94 43.86 0.11
C SER A 200 14.63 42.58 0.57
N VAL A 201 15.93 42.63 0.88
CA VAL A 201 16.66 41.50 1.47
C VAL A 201 16.09 41.13 2.85
N VAL A 202 15.74 42.13 3.67
CA VAL A 202 15.12 41.91 4.98
C VAL A 202 13.74 41.25 4.83
N TRP A 203 12.90 41.77 3.94
CA TRP A 203 11.57 41.21 3.67
C TRP A 203 11.63 39.79 3.14
N GLN A 204 12.56 39.50 2.22
CA GLN A 204 12.78 38.15 1.70
C GLN A 204 13.12 37.18 2.84
N LYS A 205 14.06 37.57 3.72
CA LYS A 205 14.47 36.73 4.86
C LYS A 205 13.29 36.46 5.81
N VAL A 206 12.51 37.49 6.15
CA VAL A 206 11.32 37.35 7.02
C VAL A 206 10.28 36.45 6.37
N ALA A 207 9.97 36.67 5.09
CA ALA A 207 8.99 35.89 4.35
C ALA A 207 9.38 34.40 4.26
N LEU A 208 10.62 34.10 3.89
CA LEU A 208 11.12 32.71 3.80
C LEU A 208 11.11 32.02 5.16
N ALA A 209 11.52 32.71 6.23
CA ALA A 209 11.50 32.16 7.59
C ALA A 209 10.07 31.82 8.04
N ARG A 210 9.10 32.67 7.72
CA ARG A 210 7.69 32.43 8.06
C ARG A 210 7.09 31.30 7.21
N ILE A 211 7.31 31.28 5.89
CA ILE A 211 6.84 30.19 5.02
C ILE A 211 7.41 28.84 5.49
N LYS A 212 8.69 28.82 5.88
CA LYS A 212 9.32 27.64 6.49
C LYS A 212 8.61 27.21 7.78
N SER A 213 8.36 28.14 8.70
CA SER A 213 7.63 27.87 9.94
C SER A 213 6.22 27.34 9.68
N GLU A 214 5.51 27.87 8.69
CA GLU A 214 4.17 27.40 8.29
C GLU A 214 4.23 25.98 7.72
N LEU A 215 5.24 25.67 6.91
CA LEU A 215 5.44 24.33 6.35
C LEU A 215 5.70 23.29 7.46
N GLU A 216 6.60 23.61 8.39
CA GLU A 216 6.92 22.76 9.54
C GLU A 216 5.75 22.58 10.51
N PHE A 217 4.87 23.59 10.62
CA PHE A 217 3.67 23.50 11.43
C PHE A 217 2.58 22.64 10.76
N SER A 218 2.47 22.72 9.44
CA SER A 218 1.39 22.06 8.68
C SER A 218 1.62 20.56 8.50
N PHE A 219 2.88 20.10 8.50
CA PHE A 219 3.24 18.72 8.20
C PHE A 219 4.19 18.11 9.21
N THR A 220 4.01 16.81 9.48
CA THR A 220 4.96 16.01 10.25
C THR A 220 6.25 15.74 9.46
N SER A 221 7.27 15.23 10.15
CA SER A 221 8.49 14.71 9.51
C SER A 221 8.21 13.53 8.55
N GLU A 222 7.13 12.79 8.77
CA GLU A 222 6.63 11.74 7.88
C GLU A 222 5.89 12.28 6.64
N GLY A 223 5.83 13.62 6.48
CA GLY A 223 5.25 14.28 5.34
C GLY A 223 3.72 14.32 5.34
N VAL A 224 3.06 14.00 6.45
CA VAL A 224 1.59 13.96 6.53
C VAL A 224 1.06 15.23 7.18
N HIS A 225 -0.01 15.78 6.61
CA HIS A 225 -0.66 16.98 7.12
C HIS A 225 -1.35 16.73 8.46
N VAL A 226 -1.25 17.69 9.39
CA VAL A 226 -1.69 17.54 10.78
C VAL A 226 -3.22 17.60 10.99
N GLU A 227 -3.99 17.99 9.98
CA GLU A 227 -5.44 18.22 10.07
C GLU A 227 -6.31 16.99 9.77
N ASN A 228 -5.85 15.76 10.08
CA ASN A 228 -6.71 14.56 10.10
C ASN A 228 -7.53 14.27 8.81
N SER A 229 -7.19 14.85 7.66
CA SER A 229 -7.94 14.73 6.41
C SER A 229 -7.01 14.57 5.21
N PRO A 230 -7.16 13.46 4.44
CA PRO A 230 -6.48 13.30 3.15
C PRO A 230 -6.79 14.41 2.13
N ALA A 231 -7.99 14.99 2.11
CA ALA A 231 -8.31 16.11 1.22
C ALA A 231 -7.51 17.37 1.59
N TYR A 232 -7.44 17.71 2.88
CA TYR A 232 -6.66 18.87 3.36
C TYR A 232 -5.17 18.66 3.16
N HIS A 233 -4.66 17.43 3.30
CA HIS A 233 -3.28 17.10 2.92
C HIS A 233 -2.97 17.54 1.49
N ILE A 234 -3.79 17.13 0.52
CA ILE A 234 -3.59 17.46 -0.90
C ILE A 234 -3.73 18.96 -1.14
N PHE A 235 -4.73 19.59 -0.54
CA PHE A 235 -4.98 21.03 -0.68
C PHE A 235 -3.77 21.85 -0.21
N VAL A 236 -3.33 21.65 1.04
CA VAL A 236 -2.23 22.42 1.62
C VAL A 236 -0.92 22.12 0.91
N PHE A 237 -0.67 20.85 0.53
CA PHE A 237 0.53 20.51 -0.23
C PHE A 237 0.59 21.24 -1.59
N LYS A 238 -0.55 21.35 -2.29
CA LYS A 238 -0.65 22.12 -3.53
C LYS A 238 -0.43 23.62 -3.32
N VAL A 239 -0.84 24.19 -2.18
CA VAL A 239 -0.57 25.59 -1.84
C VAL A 239 0.94 25.83 -1.74
N PHE A 240 1.66 25.02 -0.96
CA PHE A 240 3.12 25.16 -0.86
C PHE A 240 3.85 24.86 -2.18
N LEU A 241 3.39 23.88 -2.94
CA LEU A 241 3.89 23.62 -4.30
C LEU A 241 3.74 24.85 -5.20
N GLY A 242 2.59 25.53 -5.10
CA GLY A 242 2.31 26.77 -5.82
C GLY A 242 3.25 27.92 -5.42
N ILE A 243 3.63 28.01 -4.15
CA ILE A 243 4.61 28.99 -3.67
C ILE A 243 6.00 28.66 -4.21
N VAL A 244 6.45 27.41 -4.05
CA VAL A 244 7.83 27.00 -4.37
C VAL A 244 8.08 27.02 -5.88
N LYS A 245 7.10 26.65 -6.72
CA LYS A 245 7.29 26.65 -8.18
C LYS A 245 7.49 28.05 -8.77
N ASP A 246 7.01 29.10 -8.10
CA ASP A 246 7.02 30.47 -8.60
C ASP A 246 8.44 31.09 -8.51
N TYR A 247 9.35 30.53 -7.70
CA TYR A 247 10.67 31.09 -7.42
C TYR A 247 11.81 30.11 -7.72
N PRO A 248 12.96 30.59 -8.24
CA PRO A 248 14.15 29.75 -8.40
C PRO A 248 14.79 29.41 -7.04
N ALA A 249 15.53 28.31 -6.99
CA ALA A 249 16.22 27.85 -5.77
C ALA A 249 17.16 28.91 -5.16
N SER A 250 17.74 29.79 -5.98
CA SER A 250 18.58 30.91 -5.52
C SER A 250 17.81 31.94 -4.67
N ILE A 251 16.51 32.11 -4.90
CA ILE A 251 15.64 33.00 -4.10
C ILE A 251 15.11 32.26 -2.87
N LEU A 252 14.75 30.99 -3.02
CA LEU A 252 14.19 30.19 -1.94
C LEU A 252 15.21 29.80 -0.86
N GLY A 253 16.49 29.64 -1.23
CA GLY A 253 17.53 29.16 -0.33
C GLY A 253 17.16 27.82 0.31
N ASP A 254 17.35 27.71 1.62
CA ASP A 254 17.08 26.49 2.40
C ASP A 254 15.64 25.98 2.30
N LEU A 255 14.67 26.86 2.02
CA LEU A 255 13.26 26.47 1.86
C LEU A 255 13.10 25.50 0.68
N ALA A 256 13.87 25.65 -0.41
CA ALA A 256 13.81 24.74 -1.54
C ALA A 256 14.24 23.32 -1.14
N THR A 257 15.36 23.20 -0.42
CA THR A 257 15.89 21.92 0.07
C THR A 257 14.91 21.26 1.05
N GLN A 258 14.34 22.04 1.97
CA GLN A 258 13.39 21.52 2.95
C GLN A 258 12.10 21.05 2.29
N PHE A 259 11.55 21.84 1.36
CA PHE A 259 10.37 21.45 0.61
C PHE A 259 10.63 20.20 -0.24
N GLU A 260 11.83 20.07 -0.82
CA GLU A 260 12.22 18.87 -1.57
C GLU A 260 12.20 17.61 -0.70
N GLN A 261 12.70 17.67 0.54
CA GLN A 261 12.69 16.55 1.48
C GLN A 261 11.25 16.19 1.90
N PHE A 262 10.49 17.20 2.33
CA PHE A 262 9.11 17.03 2.77
C PHE A 262 8.19 16.49 1.66
N SER A 263 8.30 17.04 0.45
CA SER A 263 7.42 16.72 -0.68
C SER A 263 7.50 15.25 -1.13
N ALA A 264 8.66 14.60 -0.96
CA ALA A 264 8.80 13.17 -1.24
C ALA A 264 7.91 12.35 -0.29
N ASN A 265 7.94 12.65 1.00
CA ASN A 265 7.13 11.97 2.01
C ASN A 265 5.63 12.28 1.85
N ALA A 266 5.27 13.52 1.52
CA ALA A 266 3.90 13.91 1.21
C ALA A 266 3.35 13.15 -0.01
N LEU A 267 4.14 13.05 -1.09
CA LEU A 267 3.75 12.24 -2.25
C LEU A 267 3.63 10.75 -1.93
N LYS A 268 4.50 10.21 -1.06
CA LYS A 268 4.38 8.83 -0.57
C LYS A 268 3.03 8.63 0.12
N PHE A 269 2.66 9.52 1.04
CA PHE A 269 1.35 9.43 1.71
C PHE A 269 0.19 9.46 0.71
N ILE A 270 0.21 10.37 -0.26
CA ILE A 270 -0.83 10.45 -1.31
C ILE A 270 -0.89 9.14 -2.12
N ALA A 271 0.26 8.59 -2.51
CA ALA A 271 0.30 7.35 -3.28
C ALA A 271 -0.37 6.19 -2.54
N TYR A 272 -0.10 6.04 -1.24
CA TYR A 272 -0.63 4.93 -0.43
C TYR A 272 -2.07 5.16 0.01
N ILE A 273 -2.45 6.39 0.37
CA ILE A 273 -3.82 6.69 0.84
C ILE A 273 -4.86 6.62 -0.28
N LEU A 274 -4.45 6.74 -1.55
CA LEU A 274 -5.36 6.55 -2.69
C LEU A 274 -5.89 5.12 -2.74
N ARG A 275 -7.22 5.03 -2.75
CA ARG A 275 -7.94 3.77 -2.87
C ARG A 275 -7.75 3.18 -4.28
N PRO A 276 -7.96 1.86 -4.45
CA PRO A 276 -7.85 1.23 -5.75
C PRO A 276 -8.82 1.76 -6.81
N ASP A 277 -9.95 2.35 -6.42
CA ASP A 277 -10.89 3.07 -7.32
C ASP A 277 -10.38 4.45 -7.79
N GLY A 278 -9.22 4.90 -7.28
CA GLY A 278 -8.62 6.21 -7.58
C GLY A 278 -9.17 7.37 -6.74
N MET A 279 -10.00 7.08 -5.73
CA MET A 279 -10.60 8.08 -4.84
C MET A 279 -9.86 8.19 -3.51
N LEU A 280 -10.07 9.31 -2.81
CA LEU A 280 -9.64 9.46 -1.42
C LEU A 280 -10.61 8.74 -0.46
N PRO A 281 -10.12 8.12 0.62
CA PRO A 281 -10.99 7.55 1.65
C PRO A 281 -11.68 8.69 2.44
N PRO A 282 -12.98 8.58 2.76
CA PRO A 282 -13.74 9.63 3.44
C PRO A 282 -13.43 9.67 4.96
N ILE A 283 -12.16 9.90 5.31
CA ILE A 283 -11.67 9.99 6.69
C ILE A 283 -11.55 11.46 7.11
N GLY A 284 -12.03 11.78 8.32
CA GLY A 284 -12.13 13.15 8.78
C GLY A 284 -13.03 13.97 7.86
N ASP A 285 -12.69 15.24 7.63
CA ASP A 285 -13.46 16.09 6.72
C ASP A 285 -12.98 15.92 5.26
N THR A 286 -13.09 14.70 4.75
CA THR A 286 -12.68 14.32 3.38
C THR A 286 -13.87 13.84 2.56
N GLU A 287 -14.06 14.43 1.39
CA GLU A 287 -14.96 13.87 0.37
C GLU A 287 -14.24 12.75 -0.41
N GLN A 288 -15.00 11.74 -0.81
CA GLN A 288 -14.49 10.68 -1.69
C GLN A 288 -14.45 11.18 -3.13
N LEU A 289 -13.42 11.96 -3.44
CA LEU A 289 -13.15 12.53 -4.75
C LEU A 289 -11.78 12.07 -5.26
N PRO A 290 -11.57 12.07 -6.60
CA PRO A 290 -10.27 11.77 -7.15
C PRO A 290 -9.30 12.93 -6.90
N THR A 291 -8.00 12.64 -6.95
CA THR A 291 -6.96 13.68 -6.98
C THR A 291 -6.45 13.93 -8.41
N SER A 292 -5.61 14.96 -8.57
CA SER A 292 -5.09 15.42 -9.87
C SER A 292 -3.58 15.28 -9.95
N ASN A 293 -3.03 15.09 -11.16
CA ASN A 293 -1.60 15.12 -11.41
C ASN A 293 -1.02 16.56 -11.51
N SER A 294 -1.10 17.34 -10.43
CA SER A 294 -0.49 18.69 -10.39
C SER A 294 1.00 18.68 -10.04
N TYR A 295 1.59 17.50 -9.91
CA TYR A 295 2.93 17.27 -9.36
C TYR A 295 3.98 17.00 -10.43
N ALA A 296 3.56 16.65 -11.65
CA ALA A 296 4.42 16.24 -12.75
C ALA A 296 5.56 17.22 -13.02
N GLU A 297 5.24 18.52 -13.08
CA GLU A 297 6.19 19.55 -13.48
C GLU A 297 7.45 19.59 -12.59
N MET A 298 7.27 19.37 -11.28
CA MET A 298 8.37 19.42 -10.32
C MET A 298 8.97 18.05 -10.04
N PHE A 299 8.16 16.98 -10.08
CA PHE A 299 8.56 15.69 -9.53
C PHE A 299 8.68 14.57 -10.57
N ALA A 300 8.39 14.80 -11.87
CA ALA A 300 8.37 13.75 -12.91
C ALA A 300 9.61 12.85 -12.95
N LYS A 301 10.79 13.42 -12.68
CA LYS A 301 12.07 12.71 -12.70
C LYS A 301 12.37 11.93 -11.41
N ARG A 302 11.54 12.04 -10.37
CA ARG A 302 11.78 11.42 -9.07
C ARG A 302 11.11 10.04 -8.98
N PRO A 303 11.75 9.03 -8.38
CA PRO A 303 11.14 7.70 -8.21
C PRO A 303 9.79 7.73 -7.48
N ILE A 304 9.68 8.53 -6.41
CA ILE A 304 8.45 8.61 -5.62
C ILE A 304 7.25 9.15 -6.43
N TYR A 305 7.52 10.02 -7.41
CA TYR A 305 6.47 10.47 -8.32
C TYR A 305 5.97 9.34 -9.22
N GLN A 306 6.85 8.44 -9.66
CA GLN A 306 6.45 7.29 -10.47
C GLN A 306 5.57 6.32 -9.68
N HIS A 307 5.80 6.17 -8.38
CA HIS A 307 4.91 5.43 -7.47
C HIS A 307 3.54 6.10 -7.32
N PHE A 308 3.52 7.41 -7.09
CA PHE A 308 2.28 8.19 -7.10
C PHE A 308 1.54 8.08 -8.43
N LEU A 309 2.26 8.14 -9.56
CA LEU A 309 1.68 8.06 -10.89
C LEU A 309 1.03 6.67 -11.13
N TYR A 310 1.66 5.60 -10.63
CA TYR A 310 1.11 4.23 -10.64
C TYR A 310 -0.18 4.14 -9.84
N ALA A 311 -0.23 4.72 -8.65
CA ALA A 311 -1.45 4.78 -7.85
C ALA A 311 -2.56 5.59 -8.54
N LEU A 312 -2.24 6.81 -8.99
CA LEU A 312 -3.17 7.73 -9.62
C LEU A 312 -3.79 7.16 -10.90
N ASN A 313 -2.98 6.49 -11.73
CA ASN A 313 -3.42 5.91 -13.00
C ASN A 313 -3.86 4.46 -12.88
N GLN A 314 -4.06 3.96 -11.65
CA GLN A 314 -4.56 2.61 -11.39
C GLN A 314 -3.75 1.56 -12.18
N GLY A 315 -2.42 1.61 -12.06
CA GLY A 315 -1.48 0.66 -12.68
C GLY A 315 -1.15 0.91 -14.15
N ARG A 316 -1.79 1.86 -14.84
CA ARG A 316 -1.57 2.09 -16.28
C ARG A 316 -0.27 2.83 -16.63
N GLN A 317 0.26 3.63 -15.70
CA GLN A 317 1.44 4.48 -15.92
C GLN A 317 2.20 4.63 -14.62
N GLY A 318 3.52 4.79 -14.67
CA GLY A 318 4.37 4.91 -13.49
C GLY A 318 5.06 3.60 -13.13
N ILE A 319 5.64 3.54 -11.94
CA ILE A 319 6.39 2.38 -11.45
C ILE A 319 5.72 1.83 -10.20
N LYS A 320 5.41 0.54 -10.22
CA LYS A 320 4.84 -0.19 -9.08
C LYS A 320 5.72 -0.03 -7.82
N PRO A 321 5.16 0.38 -6.67
CA PRO A 321 5.89 0.39 -5.41
C PRO A 321 6.24 -1.04 -4.95
N GLN A 322 7.42 -1.22 -4.34
CA GLN A 322 7.86 -2.52 -3.79
C GLN A 322 7.15 -2.89 -2.48
N LEU A 323 7.01 -1.92 -1.57
CA LEU A 323 6.23 -2.08 -0.35
C LEU A 323 4.75 -1.88 -0.66
N VAL A 324 3.91 -2.74 -0.09
CA VAL A 324 2.44 -2.64 -0.23
C VAL A 324 1.81 -1.93 0.96
N ASN A 325 2.55 -1.82 2.07
CA ASN A 325 2.11 -1.27 3.35
C ASN A 325 2.88 0.01 3.70
N SER A 326 2.26 0.90 4.49
CA SER A 326 2.93 2.06 5.05
C SER A 326 2.30 2.46 6.39
N VAL A 327 3.13 2.63 7.42
CA VAL A 327 2.70 3.07 8.75
C VAL A 327 3.28 4.46 9.03
N TYR A 328 2.47 5.34 9.60
CA TYR A 328 2.76 6.72 9.93
C TYR A 328 2.55 6.93 11.43
N PRO A 329 3.46 6.41 12.27
CA PRO A 329 3.25 6.32 13.71
C PRO A 329 3.10 7.67 14.41
N THR A 330 3.76 8.72 13.90
CA THR A 330 3.62 10.07 14.46
C THR A 330 2.45 10.85 13.87
N SER A 331 2.07 10.55 12.62
CA SER A 331 0.95 11.24 11.95
C SER A 331 -0.41 10.62 12.19
N GLY A 332 -0.45 9.41 12.74
CA GLY A 332 -1.68 8.75 13.16
C GLY A 332 -2.40 8.01 12.03
N TYR A 333 -1.67 7.39 11.09
CA TYR A 333 -2.24 6.56 10.02
C TYR A 333 -1.49 5.24 9.84
N ALA A 334 -2.20 4.21 9.40
CA ALA A 334 -1.61 3.04 8.75
C ALA A 334 -2.42 2.67 7.51
N ILE A 335 -1.73 2.26 6.46
CA ILE A 335 -2.35 1.83 5.21
C ILE A 335 -1.76 0.48 4.83
N PHE A 336 -2.62 -0.55 4.76
CA PHE A 336 -2.24 -1.89 4.31
C PHE A 336 -2.91 -2.24 2.99
N ARG A 337 -2.19 -3.02 2.18
CA ARG A 337 -2.67 -3.55 0.90
C ARG A 337 -2.23 -5.00 0.76
N ASP A 338 -2.93 -5.76 -0.06
CA ASP A 338 -2.45 -7.08 -0.46
C ASP A 338 -1.42 -6.97 -1.59
N GLN A 339 -1.60 -6.01 -2.50
CA GLN A 339 -0.73 -5.80 -3.65
C GLN A 339 -0.95 -4.43 -4.29
N TRP A 340 -0.02 -4.09 -5.20
CA TRP A 340 -0.21 -3.12 -6.27
C TRP A 340 -0.46 -3.89 -7.57
N PRO A 341 -1.71 -4.07 -8.03
CA PRO A 341 -1.99 -4.89 -9.21
C PRO A 341 -1.71 -4.14 -10.52
N GLU A 342 -1.70 -4.88 -11.63
CA GLU A 342 -1.74 -4.30 -12.97
C GLU A 342 -3.12 -3.70 -13.30
N ALA A 343 -3.18 -2.88 -14.36
CA ALA A 343 -4.31 -2.02 -14.67
C ALA A 343 -5.68 -2.72 -14.73
N ASP A 344 -5.75 -3.91 -15.33
CA ASP A 344 -7.02 -4.62 -15.57
C ASP A 344 -7.68 -5.14 -14.28
N VAL A 345 -6.89 -5.31 -13.22
CA VAL A 345 -7.35 -5.83 -11.93
C VAL A 345 -7.06 -4.86 -10.78
N TYR A 346 -6.65 -3.62 -11.08
CA TYR A 346 -6.20 -2.65 -10.09
C TYR A 346 -7.25 -2.40 -9.00
N GLN A 347 -8.50 -2.18 -9.42
CA GLN A 347 -9.62 -1.89 -8.53
C GLN A 347 -10.01 -3.07 -7.63
N GLN A 348 -9.48 -4.28 -7.89
CA GLN A 348 -9.78 -5.47 -7.12
C GLN A 348 -8.90 -5.63 -5.88
N ALA A 349 -7.83 -4.82 -5.75
CA ALA A 349 -6.92 -4.87 -4.62
C ALA A 349 -7.62 -4.62 -3.27
N PHE A 350 -7.07 -5.21 -2.22
CA PHE A 350 -7.41 -4.86 -0.86
C PHE A 350 -6.70 -3.56 -0.48
N HIS A 351 -7.44 -2.68 0.19
CA HIS A 351 -6.93 -1.45 0.76
C HIS A 351 -7.58 -1.22 2.11
N ILE A 352 -6.75 -1.16 3.14
CA ILE A 352 -7.17 -1.01 4.52
C ILE A 352 -6.55 0.28 5.03
N VAL A 353 -7.38 1.20 5.51
CA VAL A 353 -6.91 2.46 6.09
C VAL A 353 -7.31 2.51 7.55
N MET A 354 -6.34 2.77 8.41
CA MET A 354 -6.51 2.88 9.85
C MET A 354 -6.17 4.29 10.31
N LYS A 355 -7.03 4.87 11.14
CA LYS A 355 -6.79 6.13 11.84
C LYS A 355 -6.33 5.82 13.26
N LEU A 356 -5.07 6.13 13.55
CA LEU A 356 -4.41 5.70 14.78
C LEU A 356 -4.52 6.76 15.89
N GLY A 357 -4.56 8.04 15.54
CA GLY A 357 -4.62 9.14 16.51
C GLY A 357 -4.66 10.51 15.84
N CYS A 358 -4.57 11.61 16.58
CA CYS A 358 -4.71 12.96 16.03
C CYS A 358 -3.62 13.94 16.51
N LEU A 359 -3.34 14.96 15.70
CA LEU A 359 -2.32 15.99 15.99
C LEU A 359 -2.89 17.41 16.09
N SER A 360 -4.13 17.63 15.64
CA SER A 360 -4.80 18.92 15.70
C SER A 360 -6.31 18.75 15.81
N ARG A 361 -6.99 19.81 16.27
CA ARG A 361 -8.46 19.83 16.43
C ARG A 361 -9.20 20.02 15.11
N TYR A 362 -8.49 20.45 14.07
CA TYR A 362 -9.08 20.77 12.78
C TYR A 362 -9.38 19.48 12.03
N HIS A 363 -10.59 19.43 11.46
CA HIS A 363 -11.13 18.29 10.70
C HIS A 363 -11.07 16.93 11.41
N HIS A 364 -10.83 16.97 12.73
CA HIS A 364 -10.77 15.85 13.65
C HIS A 364 -12.17 15.31 13.95
N GLN A 365 -12.28 14.00 14.10
CA GLN A 365 -13.46 13.26 14.55
C GLN A 365 -13.02 12.30 15.67
N GLN A 366 -13.93 11.73 16.46
CA GLN A 366 -13.56 10.84 17.57
C GLN A 366 -13.23 9.41 17.06
N ASP A 367 -12.30 9.33 16.11
CA ASP A 367 -12.03 8.17 15.26
C ASP A 367 -10.69 7.49 15.58
N GLU A 368 -10.07 7.78 16.73
CA GLU A 368 -8.84 7.12 17.13
C GLU A 368 -9.05 5.62 17.31
N GLY A 369 -8.35 4.83 16.49
CA GLY A 369 -8.50 3.40 16.33
C GLY A 369 -9.46 2.98 15.21
N HIS A 370 -10.00 3.89 14.39
CA HIS A 370 -10.87 3.52 13.27
C HIS A 370 -10.14 2.69 12.21
N LEU A 371 -10.88 1.83 11.50
CA LEU A 371 -10.42 1.16 10.27
C LEU A 371 -11.51 1.15 9.20
N SER A 372 -11.14 1.29 7.92
CA SER A 372 -11.98 1.09 6.75
C SER A 372 -11.35 0.06 5.81
N VAL A 373 -12.17 -0.74 5.13
CA VAL A 373 -11.74 -1.80 4.21
C VAL A 373 -12.45 -1.65 2.87
N TYR A 374 -11.66 -1.55 1.81
CA TYR A 374 -12.08 -1.67 0.42
C TYR A 374 -11.43 -2.91 -0.20
N ALA A 375 -12.21 -3.69 -0.94
CA ALA A 375 -11.72 -4.89 -1.63
C ALA A 375 -12.63 -5.25 -2.80
N TRP A 376 -12.07 -5.87 -3.85
CA TRP A 376 -12.84 -6.38 -5.00
C TRP A 376 -13.75 -5.37 -5.71
N GLY A 377 -13.38 -4.10 -5.71
CA GLY A 377 -14.19 -3.06 -6.35
C GLY A 377 -15.26 -2.43 -5.44
N GLU A 378 -15.31 -2.82 -4.16
CA GLU A 378 -16.42 -2.43 -3.26
C GLU A 378 -15.96 -2.15 -1.82
N ASP A 379 -16.77 -1.37 -1.10
CA ASP A 379 -16.59 -1.11 0.33
C ASP A 379 -17.09 -2.31 1.16
N TRP A 380 -16.35 -2.65 2.22
CA TRP A 380 -16.67 -3.73 3.17
C TRP A 380 -16.84 -3.21 4.60
N LEU A 381 -15.92 -2.35 5.03
CA LEU A 381 -16.01 -1.61 6.29
C LEU A 381 -15.78 -0.14 5.99
N ILE A 382 -16.65 0.72 6.50
CA ILE A 382 -16.69 2.13 6.11
C ILE A 382 -16.59 3.08 7.31
N ASP A 383 -16.13 4.30 7.04
CA ASP A 383 -16.34 5.45 7.91
C ASP A 383 -17.70 6.13 7.63
N SER A 384 -18.13 7.03 8.51
CA SER A 384 -19.34 7.82 8.31
C SER A 384 -19.10 9.09 7.47
N GLY A 385 -17.87 9.61 7.41
CA GLY A 385 -17.49 10.75 6.59
C GLY A 385 -17.88 12.13 7.16
N LEU A 386 -17.99 13.13 6.28
CA LEU A 386 -18.16 14.54 6.68
C LEU A 386 -19.64 14.97 6.84
N TYR A 387 -20.45 14.69 5.82
CA TYR A 387 -21.78 15.25 5.55
C TYR A 387 -21.81 16.77 5.43
N ASN A 388 -21.69 17.53 6.52
CA ASN A 388 -21.73 19.00 6.47
C ASN A 388 -20.90 19.62 7.60
N TYR A 389 -20.80 20.95 7.64
CA TYR A 389 -20.05 21.67 8.67
C TYR A 389 -20.92 22.22 9.82
N VAL A 390 -22.21 21.87 9.86
CA VAL A 390 -23.16 22.35 10.87
C VAL A 390 -23.09 21.49 12.13
N ASN A 391 -22.22 21.86 13.07
CA ASN A 391 -21.96 21.06 14.28
C ASN A 391 -23.19 20.86 15.21
N THR A 392 -24.29 21.58 15.00
CA THR A 392 -25.54 21.38 15.74
C THR A 392 -26.42 20.28 15.14
N ASP A 393 -26.21 19.91 13.88
CA ASP A 393 -26.93 18.86 13.14
C ASP A 393 -26.74 17.48 13.82
N PRO A 394 -27.82 16.71 14.09
CA PRO A 394 -27.73 15.39 14.71
C PRO A 394 -26.87 14.37 13.94
N VAL A 395 -26.91 14.38 12.60
CA VAL A 395 -26.11 13.51 11.75
C VAL A 395 -24.65 13.90 11.83
N ARG A 396 -24.33 15.21 11.74
CA ARG A 396 -22.95 15.68 11.90
C ARG A 396 -22.38 15.37 13.29
N LYS A 397 -23.20 15.50 14.35
CA LYS A 397 -22.79 15.09 15.70
C LYS A 397 -22.49 13.60 15.81
N TYR A 398 -23.31 12.76 15.16
CA TYR A 398 -23.06 11.32 15.08
C TYR A 398 -21.75 11.03 14.33
N MET A 399 -21.55 11.63 13.16
CA MET A 399 -20.36 11.42 12.32
C MET A 399 -19.05 11.91 12.96
N ARG A 400 -19.11 12.95 13.80
CA ARG A 400 -17.94 13.40 14.57
C ARG A 400 -17.68 12.57 15.82
N GLY A 401 -18.66 11.79 16.27
CA GLY A 401 -18.59 11.06 17.54
C GLY A 401 -18.17 9.61 17.34
N ARG A 402 -17.68 8.96 18.41
CA ARG A 402 -17.18 7.57 18.36
C ARG A 402 -18.16 6.58 17.72
N ALA A 403 -19.47 6.82 17.87
CA ALA A 403 -20.52 5.96 17.33
C ALA A 403 -20.62 5.94 15.79
N GLY A 404 -19.98 6.89 15.09
CA GLY A 404 -19.88 6.94 13.63
C GLY A 404 -18.68 6.19 13.05
N HIS A 405 -17.88 5.52 13.88
CA HIS A 405 -16.61 4.92 13.48
C HIS A 405 -16.49 3.46 13.93
N ASN A 406 -15.58 2.71 13.32
CA ASN A 406 -15.26 1.33 13.68
C ASN A 406 -14.38 1.24 14.93
N VAL A 407 -14.84 1.87 16.01
CA VAL A 407 -14.18 1.95 17.31
C VAL A 407 -15.08 1.41 18.42
N PRO A 408 -14.51 0.91 19.53
CA PRO A 408 -15.30 0.44 20.66
C PRO A 408 -16.06 1.58 21.37
N LEU A 409 -17.26 1.26 21.85
CA LEU A 409 -18.02 2.06 22.80
C LEU A 409 -18.04 1.37 24.16
N ILE A 410 -17.86 2.13 25.24
CA ILE A 410 -17.87 1.61 26.60
C ILE A 410 -18.96 2.37 27.37
N ASN A 411 -19.91 1.63 27.95
CA ASN A 411 -21.02 2.24 28.67
C ASN A 411 -20.53 2.92 29.96
N GLY A 412 -21.02 4.13 30.24
CA GLY A 412 -20.61 4.89 31.44
C GLY A 412 -19.25 5.58 31.35
N VAL A 413 -18.45 5.32 30.32
CA VAL A 413 -17.14 5.95 30.11
C VAL A 413 -17.23 7.11 29.12
N SER A 414 -16.65 8.25 29.50
CA SER A 414 -16.64 9.46 28.65
C SER A 414 -15.36 9.57 27.83
N TYR A 415 -15.50 10.04 26.59
CA TYR A 415 -14.37 10.57 25.82
C TYR A 415 -13.91 11.87 26.46
N SER A 416 -12.61 11.98 26.78
CA SER A 416 -12.07 13.12 27.52
C SER A 416 -12.45 14.43 26.85
N LYS A 417 -12.91 15.42 27.60
CA LYS A 417 -13.26 16.75 27.06
C LYS A 417 -12.02 17.60 26.79
N ASP A 418 -10.94 17.37 27.52
CA ASP A 418 -9.66 18.06 27.33
C ASP A 418 -8.96 17.57 26.06
N PHE A 419 -8.85 18.44 25.06
CA PHE A 419 -8.21 18.08 23.80
C PHE A 419 -6.70 17.88 23.95
N GLU A 420 -6.04 18.63 24.82
CA GLU A 420 -4.60 18.50 25.06
C GLU A 420 -4.27 17.16 25.72
N HIS A 421 -5.16 16.67 26.59
CA HIS A 421 -5.10 15.29 27.07
C HIS A 421 -5.13 14.32 25.90
N ARG A 422 -6.12 14.43 25.00
CA ARG A 422 -6.26 13.48 23.88
C ARG A 422 -5.07 13.46 22.94
N LEU A 423 -4.53 14.63 22.60
CA LEU A 423 -3.32 14.76 21.77
C LEU A 423 -2.12 14.01 22.33
N LYS A 424 -2.01 13.89 23.67
CA LYS A 424 -0.88 13.25 24.36
C LYS A 424 -1.12 11.77 24.69
N ASN A 425 -2.37 11.29 24.55
CA ASN A 425 -2.82 10.01 25.08
C ASN A 425 -3.23 9.03 23.97
N TRP A 426 -2.45 9.02 22.90
CA TRP A 426 -2.41 7.95 21.91
C TRP A 426 -0.95 7.74 21.49
N LYS A 427 -0.56 6.49 21.22
CA LYS A 427 0.77 6.18 20.68
C LYS A 427 0.75 4.87 19.92
N VAL A 428 1.49 4.80 18.82
CA VAL A 428 1.85 3.52 18.20
C VAL A 428 2.99 2.92 19.02
N THR A 429 2.77 1.76 19.62
CA THR A 429 3.77 1.09 20.48
C THR A 429 4.66 0.13 19.72
N ASP A 430 4.13 -0.46 18.65
CA ASP A 430 4.84 -1.43 17.81
C ASP A 430 4.19 -1.51 16.43
N PHE A 431 4.96 -1.78 15.38
CA PHE A 431 4.44 -1.95 14.03
C PHE A 431 5.44 -2.67 13.10
N SER A 432 4.90 -3.26 12.04
CA SER A 432 5.65 -3.72 10.87
C SER A 432 4.91 -3.28 9.61
N ASP A 433 5.63 -2.68 8.67
CA ASP A 433 5.15 -2.38 7.31
C ASP A 433 5.71 -3.37 6.28
N SER A 434 6.22 -4.52 6.73
CA SER A 434 6.66 -5.61 5.85
C SER A 434 5.52 -6.13 4.96
N ASN A 435 5.86 -6.73 3.83
CA ASN A 435 4.87 -7.31 2.93
C ASN A 435 4.27 -8.62 3.49
N GLU A 436 5.04 -9.38 4.27
CA GLU A 436 4.66 -10.72 4.76
C GLU A 436 3.75 -10.65 5.99
N ASN A 437 4.12 -9.84 6.98
CA ASN A 437 3.43 -9.76 8.27
C ASN A 437 3.25 -8.30 8.71
N PRO A 438 2.44 -7.50 8.00
CA PRO A 438 2.16 -6.13 8.43
C PRO A 438 1.24 -6.12 9.64
N PHE A 439 1.60 -5.29 10.62
CA PHE A 439 0.77 -5.03 11.78
C PHE A 439 1.03 -3.64 12.37
N VAL A 440 0.09 -3.13 13.17
CA VAL A 440 0.28 -1.91 13.95
C VAL A 440 -0.47 -2.04 15.27
N THR A 441 0.23 -1.76 16.38
CA THR A 441 -0.31 -1.78 17.73
C THR A 441 -0.37 -0.36 18.27
N LEU A 442 -1.55 0.01 18.75
CA LEU A 442 -1.89 1.30 19.31
C LEU A 442 -2.20 1.14 20.81
N GLU A 443 -1.73 2.09 21.62
CA GLU A 443 -2.22 2.28 22.99
C GLU A 443 -2.97 3.61 23.05
N LEU A 444 -4.20 3.58 23.56
CA LEU A 444 -5.13 4.71 23.67
C LEU A 444 -5.56 4.92 25.12
N GLN A 445 -5.51 6.18 25.55
CA GLN A 445 -6.05 6.66 26.83
C GLN A 445 -6.92 7.92 26.59
N VAL A 446 -7.62 7.96 25.46
CA VAL A 446 -8.53 9.06 25.06
C VAL A 446 -9.89 8.99 25.77
N LEU A 447 -10.22 7.81 26.32
CA LEU A 447 -11.37 7.56 27.18
C LEU A 447 -10.95 7.69 28.64
N GLU A 448 -11.78 8.33 29.47
CA GLU A 448 -11.50 8.47 30.91
C GLU A 448 -11.46 7.09 31.59
N SER A 449 -10.46 6.85 32.43
CA SER A 449 -10.30 5.61 33.21
C SER A 449 -10.11 4.31 32.40
N VAL A 450 -9.81 4.41 31.10
CA VAL A 450 -9.62 3.25 30.21
C VAL A 450 -8.27 3.32 29.52
N ILE A 451 -7.52 2.23 29.60
CA ILE A 451 -6.39 1.96 28.72
C ILE A 451 -6.87 0.93 27.70
N GLN A 452 -6.91 1.32 26.44
CA GLN A 452 -7.21 0.43 25.32
C GLN A 452 -5.92 0.16 24.55
N LYS A 453 -5.59 -1.11 24.36
CA LYS A 453 -4.57 -1.52 23.40
C LYS A 453 -5.26 -2.19 22.22
N ARG A 454 -4.96 -1.72 21.00
CA ARG A 454 -5.59 -2.19 19.78
C ARG A 454 -4.53 -2.55 18.74
N THR A 455 -4.53 -3.79 18.28
CA THR A 455 -3.60 -4.27 17.25
C THR A 455 -4.36 -4.64 15.99
N PHE A 456 -3.91 -4.12 14.86
CA PHE A 456 -4.39 -4.51 13.53
C PHE A 456 -3.30 -5.33 12.85
N SER A 457 -3.65 -6.46 12.24
CA SER A 457 -2.75 -7.20 11.35
C SER A 457 -3.49 -7.70 10.12
N PHE A 458 -2.77 -7.81 8.99
CA PHE A 458 -3.37 -8.22 7.73
C PHE A 458 -2.47 -9.22 6.99
N LEU A 459 -2.99 -10.42 6.75
CA LEU A 459 -2.33 -11.44 5.95
C LEU A 459 -2.88 -11.38 4.52
N GLY A 460 -2.14 -10.68 3.65
CA GLY A 460 -2.56 -10.40 2.28
C GLY A 460 -2.73 -11.63 1.40
N GLU A 461 -2.04 -12.74 1.67
CA GLU A 461 -2.13 -13.98 0.89
C GLU A 461 -3.49 -14.67 1.08
N ILE A 462 -3.91 -14.82 2.33
CA ILE A 462 -5.16 -15.48 2.70
C ILE A 462 -6.33 -14.49 2.91
N LYS A 463 -6.11 -13.20 2.65
CA LYS A 463 -7.11 -12.12 2.81
C LYS A 463 -7.75 -12.11 4.20
N ARG A 464 -6.92 -12.22 5.24
CA ARG A 464 -7.35 -12.23 6.64
C ARG A 464 -6.94 -10.94 7.34
N LEU A 465 -7.92 -10.21 7.86
CA LEU A 465 -7.70 -9.05 8.74
C LEU A 465 -8.02 -9.46 10.18
N CYS A 466 -7.10 -9.18 11.11
CA CYS A 466 -7.32 -9.41 12.53
C CYS A 466 -7.27 -8.07 13.28
N VAL A 467 -8.19 -7.90 14.22
CA VAL A 467 -8.23 -6.75 15.13
C VAL A 467 -8.30 -7.28 16.56
N ALA A 468 -7.20 -7.18 17.29
CA ALA A 468 -7.15 -7.51 18.71
C ALA A 468 -7.42 -6.25 19.53
N ASP A 469 -8.41 -6.32 20.42
CA ASP A 469 -8.78 -5.24 21.34
C ASP A 469 -8.59 -5.74 22.79
N GLU A 470 -7.74 -5.06 23.54
CA GLU A 470 -7.47 -5.29 24.96
C GLU A 470 -7.88 -4.05 25.77
N PHE A 471 -8.63 -4.24 26.86
CA PHE A 471 -9.11 -3.15 27.72
C PHE A 471 -8.76 -3.39 29.18
N THR A 472 -8.18 -2.37 29.81
CA THR A 472 -7.91 -2.31 31.24
C THR A 472 -8.58 -1.08 31.83
N PHE A 473 -9.28 -1.25 32.96
CA PHE A 473 -10.05 -0.21 33.63
C PHE A 473 -9.38 0.18 34.95
N SER A 474 -9.19 1.49 35.18
CA SER A 474 -8.55 1.98 36.40
C SER A 474 -9.51 2.14 37.58
N ASP A 475 -10.81 1.97 37.37
CA ASP A 475 -11.87 2.14 38.39
C ASP A 475 -12.27 0.83 39.08
N GLU A 476 -11.58 -0.28 38.77
CA GLU A 476 -11.82 -1.63 39.32
C GLU A 476 -13.27 -2.16 39.15
N GLY A 477 -14.07 -1.49 38.30
CA GLY A 477 -15.45 -1.85 38.01
C GLY A 477 -15.60 -2.80 36.80
N THR A 478 -16.83 -3.20 36.53
CA THR A 478 -17.18 -3.94 35.32
C THR A 478 -17.91 -3.05 34.33
N HIS A 479 -17.57 -3.14 33.05
CA HIS A 479 -18.13 -2.29 32.00
C HIS A 479 -18.78 -3.12 30.89
N ASP A 480 -19.80 -2.53 30.23
CA ASP A 480 -20.35 -3.07 28.99
C ASP A 480 -19.57 -2.48 27.81
N ILE A 481 -18.93 -3.35 27.03
CA ILE A 481 -18.08 -2.98 25.89
C ILE A 481 -18.78 -3.41 24.61
N THR A 482 -18.87 -2.50 23.65
CA THR A 482 -19.48 -2.75 22.33
C THR A 482 -18.46 -2.47 21.23
N LEU A 483 -17.99 -3.51 20.55
CA LEU A 483 -17.26 -3.36 19.29
C LEU A 483 -18.26 -3.05 18.16
N GLN A 484 -17.90 -2.17 17.24
CA GLN A 484 -18.78 -1.71 16.16
C GLN A 484 -18.11 -1.82 14.80
N TRP A 485 -18.86 -2.35 13.82
CA TRP A 485 -18.39 -2.54 12.45
C TRP A 485 -19.46 -2.04 11.47
N HIS A 486 -19.18 -0.93 10.80
CA HIS A 486 -20.06 -0.25 9.87
C HIS A 486 -19.89 -0.85 8.48
N VAL A 487 -21.00 -1.30 7.90
CA VAL A 487 -21.04 -2.06 6.65
C VAL A 487 -22.02 -1.35 5.69
N PRO A 488 -21.69 -1.21 4.39
CA PRO A 488 -22.63 -0.66 3.41
C PRO A 488 -23.97 -1.43 3.33
N THR A 489 -25.01 -0.78 2.82
CA THR A 489 -26.35 -1.39 2.67
C THR A 489 -26.45 -2.39 1.51
N ASP A 490 -25.47 -2.40 0.60
CA ASP A 490 -25.40 -3.35 -0.51
C ASP A 490 -24.90 -4.76 -0.07
N LYS A 491 -24.49 -4.92 1.19
CA LYS A 491 -24.11 -6.19 1.79
C LYS A 491 -25.25 -6.78 2.61
N LYS A 492 -25.48 -8.09 2.47
CA LYS A 492 -26.39 -8.85 3.32
C LYS A 492 -25.65 -9.36 4.54
N ILE A 493 -26.20 -9.14 5.73
CA ILE A 493 -25.61 -9.60 7.00
C ILE A 493 -26.49 -10.70 7.60
N SER A 494 -25.89 -11.83 7.98
CA SER A 494 -26.52 -12.89 8.76
C SER A 494 -25.66 -13.27 9.95
N ILE A 495 -26.32 -13.66 11.06
CA ILE A 495 -25.67 -14.06 12.30
C ILE A 495 -26.10 -15.50 12.58
N GLU A 496 -25.12 -16.39 12.75
CA GLU A 496 -25.33 -17.77 13.16
C GLU A 496 -24.41 -18.08 14.34
N ASN A 497 -24.99 -18.27 15.52
CA ASN A 497 -24.26 -18.33 16.79
C ASN A 497 -23.36 -17.08 16.98
N ASP A 498 -22.06 -17.28 17.19
CA ASP A 498 -21.06 -16.22 17.40
C ASP A 498 -20.35 -15.80 16.10
N LYS A 499 -20.85 -16.25 14.93
CA LYS A 499 -20.28 -15.97 13.61
C LYS A 499 -21.18 -15.01 12.82
N VAL A 500 -20.58 -13.99 12.21
CA VAL A 500 -21.27 -13.06 11.33
C VAL A 500 -20.81 -13.29 9.89
N SER A 501 -21.76 -13.47 8.98
CA SER A 501 -21.50 -13.53 7.54
C SER A 501 -21.98 -12.22 6.90
N ILE A 502 -21.09 -11.57 6.16
CA ILE A 502 -21.35 -10.37 5.38
C ILE A 502 -21.17 -10.76 3.91
N VAL A 503 -22.22 -10.69 3.11
CA VAL A 503 -22.21 -11.18 1.72
C VAL A 503 -22.50 -10.04 0.76
N SER A 504 -21.62 -9.86 -0.22
CA SER A 504 -21.78 -8.94 -1.34
C SER A 504 -22.83 -9.41 -2.33
N SER A 505 -23.45 -8.46 -3.02
CA SER A 505 -24.29 -8.73 -4.20
C SER A 505 -23.57 -9.53 -5.28
N ALA A 506 -22.24 -9.46 -5.35
CA ALA A 506 -21.39 -10.23 -6.27
C ALA A 506 -21.00 -11.63 -5.76
N GLY A 507 -21.56 -12.10 -4.62
CA GLY A 507 -21.32 -13.44 -4.08
C GLY A 507 -20.06 -13.58 -3.22
N ALA A 508 -19.17 -12.57 -3.20
CA ALA A 508 -18.08 -12.52 -2.24
C ALA A 508 -18.62 -12.39 -0.81
N GLN A 509 -17.91 -12.95 0.16
CA GLN A 509 -18.29 -12.95 1.57
C GLN A 509 -17.12 -12.57 2.48
N CYS A 510 -17.43 -11.99 3.63
CA CYS A 510 -16.53 -11.80 4.75
C CYS A 510 -17.15 -12.52 5.94
N ILE A 511 -16.37 -13.41 6.55
CA ILE A 511 -16.72 -14.11 7.77
C ILE A 511 -16.03 -13.43 8.94
N LEU A 512 -16.81 -12.91 9.87
CA LEU A 512 -16.34 -12.35 11.12
C LEU A 512 -16.54 -13.35 12.26
N THR A 513 -15.44 -13.72 12.91
CA THR A 513 -15.40 -14.58 14.10
C THR A 513 -14.62 -13.90 15.24
N PHE A 514 -14.78 -14.42 16.46
CA PHE A 514 -14.15 -13.89 17.66
C PHE A 514 -13.33 -14.98 18.36
N GLU A 515 -12.07 -14.67 18.67
CA GLU A 515 -11.18 -15.51 19.46
C GLU A 515 -10.97 -14.91 20.86
N ASP A 516 -10.38 -15.70 21.77
CA ASP A 516 -10.07 -15.38 23.18
C ASP A 516 -11.32 -15.25 24.08
N GLU A 517 -12.24 -14.35 23.76
CA GLU A 517 -13.50 -14.16 24.50
C GLU A 517 -14.73 -14.19 23.59
N LYS A 518 -15.80 -14.84 24.06
CA LYS A 518 -17.07 -14.95 23.32
C LYS A 518 -17.98 -13.74 23.56
N PRO A 519 -18.67 -13.25 22.52
CA PRO A 519 -19.64 -12.18 22.66
C PRO A 519 -20.88 -12.64 23.43
N ASP A 520 -21.45 -11.76 24.25
CA ASP A 520 -22.74 -12.03 24.91
C ASP A 520 -23.92 -11.79 23.96
N GLN A 521 -23.75 -10.89 22.99
CA GLN A 521 -24.77 -10.56 22.01
C GLN A 521 -24.18 -9.93 20.76
N ILE A 522 -24.69 -10.32 19.59
CA ILE A 522 -24.43 -9.65 18.31
C ILE A 522 -25.75 -9.11 17.75
N VAL A 523 -25.78 -7.84 17.36
CA VAL A 523 -26.96 -7.22 16.73
C VAL A 523 -26.57 -6.39 15.51
N VAL A 524 -27.46 -6.35 14.51
CA VAL A 524 -27.33 -5.46 13.36
C VAL A 524 -28.34 -4.31 13.49
N LEU A 525 -27.87 -3.08 13.36
CA LEU A 525 -28.69 -1.88 13.30
C LEU A 525 -28.47 -1.20 11.94
N GLN A 526 -29.45 -0.43 11.48
CA GLN A 526 -29.40 0.19 10.16
C GLN A 526 -29.96 1.60 10.18
N GLY A 527 -29.31 2.49 9.44
CA GLY A 527 -29.83 3.81 9.09
C GLY A 527 -30.12 4.69 10.29
N GLN A 528 -31.21 5.44 10.18
CA GLN A 528 -31.71 6.32 11.22
C GLN A 528 -33.14 5.90 11.60
N LYS A 529 -33.46 5.87 12.90
CA LYS A 529 -34.85 5.73 13.37
C LYS A 529 -35.21 6.92 14.24
N LYS A 530 -36.24 7.67 13.83
CA LYS A 530 -36.62 8.94 14.46
C LYS A 530 -35.41 9.87 14.53
N ASP A 531 -35.09 10.40 15.72
CA ASP A 531 -33.99 11.34 15.92
C ASP A 531 -32.63 10.65 16.19
N LYS A 532 -32.58 9.31 16.18
CA LYS A 532 -31.37 8.54 16.47
C LYS A 532 -30.76 7.95 15.21
N VAL A 533 -29.55 8.38 14.91
CA VAL A 533 -28.70 7.81 13.84
C VAL A 533 -27.99 6.58 14.38
N TYR A 534 -28.06 5.46 13.67
CA TYR A 534 -27.37 4.22 14.00
C TYR A 534 -26.19 3.94 13.08
N SER A 535 -26.35 4.19 11.78
CA SER A 535 -25.30 4.01 10.78
C SER A 535 -25.65 4.77 9.50
N CYS A 536 -24.74 5.62 9.03
CA CYS A 536 -24.85 6.32 7.75
C CYS A 536 -23.45 6.65 7.21
N ILE A 537 -23.36 6.94 5.91
CA ILE A 537 -22.14 7.41 5.25
C ILE A 537 -22.42 8.62 4.38
N SER A 538 -21.45 9.53 4.31
CA SER A 538 -21.42 10.66 3.39
C SER A 538 -20.16 10.61 2.53
N TYR A 539 -20.29 10.16 1.28
CA TYR A 539 -19.21 10.23 0.29
C TYR A 539 -18.95 11.66 -0.23
N LYS A 540 -19.97 12.53 -0.17
CA LYS A 540 -19.91 13.92 -0.65
C LYS A 540 -20.64 14.86 0.31
N THR A 541 -20.21 16.11 0.34
CA THR A 541 -20.82 17.14 1.19
C THR A 541 -22.29 17.32 0.84
N ASN A 542 -23.12 17.39 1.87
CA ASN A 542 -24.58 17.49 1.82
C ASN A 542 -25.28 16.30 1.13
N ALA A 543 -24.60 15.16 0.97
CA ALA A 543 -25.19 13.90 0.53
C ALA A 543 -25.07 12.84 1.65
N LEU A 544 -26.12 12.05 1.84
CA LEU A 544 -26.19 11.06 2.91
C LEU A 544 -26.78 9.75 2.38
N GLU A 545 -26.15 8.65 2.72
CA GLU A 545 -26.61 7.31 2.42
C GLU A 545 -26.77 6.50 3.70
N SER A 546 -27.78 5.62 3.73
CA SER A 546 -27.96 4.70 4.86
C SER A 546 -26.95 3.57 4.77
N SER A 547 -26.35 3.22 5.91
CA SER A 547 -25.51 2.03 6.07
C SER A 547 -26.02 1.16 7.22
N GLN A 548 -25.33 0.07 7.50
CA GLN A 548 -25.60 -0.89 8.56
C GLN A 548 -24.46 -0.87 9.58
N VAL A 549 -24.70 -1.33 10.80
CA VAL A 549 -23.65 -1.50 11.83
C VAL A 549 -23.88 -2.79 12.60
N ILE A 550 -22.84 -3.62 12.66
CA ILE A 550 -22.78 -4.80 13.52
C ILE A 550 -22.26 -4.33 14.87
N ARG A 551 -22.97 -4.66 15.94
CA ARG A 551 -22.56 -4.41 17.33
C ARG A 551 -22.34 -5.73 18.04
N VAL A 552 -21.14 -5.89 18.56
CA VAL A 552 -20.68 -7.06 19.30
C VAL A 552 -20.54 -6.64 20.76
N ILE A 553 -21.38 -7.18 21.63
CA ILE A 553 -21.56 -6.69 23.00
C ILE A 553 -20.97 -7.71 23.98
N PHE A 554 -20.11 -7.22 24.86
CA PHE A 554 -19.56 -7.93 26.01
C PHE A 554 -20.05 -7.22 27.28
N ARG A 555 -20.76 -7.94 28.15
CA ARG A 555 -21.43 -7.38 29.31
C ARG A 555 -20.62 -7.57 30.57
N SER A 556 -20.61 -6.55 31.43
CA SER A 556 -20.06 -6.65 32.79
C SER A 556 -18.65 -7.25 32.83
N ARG A 557 -17.75 -6.77 31.96
CA ARG A 557 -16.36 -7.21 31.89
C ARG A 557 -15.45 -6.32 32.76
N PRO A 558 -14.65 -6.87 33.69
CA PRO A 558 -13.65 -6.11 34.45
C PRO A 558 -12.37 -5.83 33.65
N SER A 559 -12.18 -6.55 32.56
CA SER A 559 -11.21 -6.37 31.48
C SER A 559 -11.73 -7.16 30.28
N LEU A 560 -11.25 -6.88 29.08
CA LEU A 560 -11.62 -7.65 27.88
C LEU A 560 -10.37 -7.84 27.02
N SER A 561 -10.15 -9.07 26.56
CA SER A 561 -9.18 -9.39 25.51
C SER A 561 -9.88 -10.20 24.44
N VAL A 562 -10.06 -9.63 23.25
CA VAL A 562 -10.78 -10.29 22.16
C VAL A 562 -10.12 -9.99 20.82
N LYS A 563 -10.04 -11.00 19.97
CA LYS A 563 -9.60 -10.84 18.58
C LYS A 563 -10.77 -11.02 17.62
N SER A 564 -11.11 -9.96 16.89
CA SER A 564 -12.04 -10.00 15.77
C SER A 564 -11.28 -10.41 14.51
N VAL A 565 -11.63 -11.56 13.92
CA VAL A 565 -11.00 -12.13 12.72
C VAL A 565 -11.97 -12.00 11.55
N PHE A 566 -11.54 -11.32 10.50
CA PHE A 566 -12.28 -11.09 9.26
C PHE A 566 -11.63 -11.91 8.14
N ASP A 567 -12.28 -12.99 7.73
CA ASP A 567 -11.88 -13.84 6.61
C ASP A 567 -12.65 -13.46 5.35
N PHE A 568 -11.97 -12.88 4.36
CA PHE A 568 -12.58 -12.48 3.10
C PHE A 568 -12.45 -13.61 2.06
N ILE A 569 -13.58 -14.07 1.53
CA ILE A 569 -13.71 -15.20 0.60
C ILE A 569 -14.56 -14.76 -0.60
N SER A 570 -14.02 -14.72 -1.82
CA SER A 570 -14.82 -14.44 -3.04
C SER A 570 -15.37 -15.72 -3.70
N GLU A 571 -16.31 -15.66 -4.65
CA GLU A 571 -16.67 -16.84 -5.48
C GLU A 571 -15.48 -17.36 -6.30
N LYS A 572 -14.56 -16.48 -6.72
CA LYS A 572 -13.25 -16.89 -7.25
C LYS A 572 -12.38 -17.55 -6.18
N THR A 573 -12.56 -17.19 -4.90
CA THR A 573 -11.96 -17.88 -3.75
C THR A 573 -12.72 -19.15 -3.38
N ILE A 574 -13.97 -19.36 -3.82
CA ILE A 574 -14.70 -20.63 -3.68
C ILE A 574 -14.32 -21.57 -4.84
N SER A 575 -14.15 -21.05 -6.06
CA SER A 575 -13.59 -21.80 -7.19
C SER A 575 -12.08 -22.00 -7.06
N SER A 576 -11.35 -21.10 -6.39
CA SER A 576 -9.92 -21.23 -6.08
C SER A 576 -9.63 -21.81 -4.69
N ALA A 577 -10.60 -21.95 -3.78
CA ALA A 577 -10.51 -22.87 -2.66
C ALA A 577 -10.81 -24.31 -3.09
N VAL A 578 -11.33 -24.48 -4.31
CA VAL A 578 -11.44 -25.78 -4.99
C VAL A 578 -10.37 -25.93 -6.09
N SER A 579 -9.57 -24.90 -6.41
CA SER A 579 -8.55 -24.98 -7.49
C SER A 579 -7.21 -24.25 -7.31
N ASN A 580 -6.92 -23.63 -6.16
CA ASN A 580 -5.60 -23.07 -5.79
C ASN A 580 -5.23 -23.49 -4.36
N THR A 581 -5.70 -24.65 -3.90
CA THR A 581 -4.93 -25.35 -2.89
C THR A 581 -3.68 -25.85 -3.61
N THR A 582 -2.50 -25.49 -3.13
CA THR A 582 -1.29 -26.26 -3.43
C THR A 582 -1.43 -27.68 -2.87
N LEU A 583 -2.40 -27.90 -1.98
CA LEU A 583 -2.77 -29.22 -1.48
C LEU A 583 -3.62 -29.98 -2.50
N HIS A 584 -3.12 -31.14 -2.93
CA HIS A 584 -3.80 -32.07 -3.82
C HIS A 584 -3.99 -33.42 -3.12
N ASP A 585 -5.11 -34.08 -3.38
CA ASP A 585 -5.32 -35.47 -2.98
C ASP A 585 -4.70 -36.40 -4.02
N VAL A 586 -3.93 -37.37 -3.56
CA VAL A 586 -3.36 -38.46 -4.37
C VAL A 586 -4.04 -39.76 -3.96
N GLU A 587 -4.57 -40.48 -4.95
CA GLU A 587 -5.29 -41.73 -4.77
C GLU A 587 -4.41 -42.90 -5.25
N VAL A 588 -4.20 -43.89 -4.38
CA VAL A 588 -3.45 -45.11 -4.70
C VAL A 588 -4.24 -46.32 -4.19
N SER A 589 -4.90 -47.04 -5.10
CA SER A 589 -5.73 -48.20 -4.78
C SER A 589 -6.77 -47.89 -3.69
N SER A 590 -6.61 -48.41 -2.47
CA SER A 590 -7.51 -48.18 -1.32
C SER A 590 -7.02 -47.09 -0.35
N ASN A 591 -5.87 -46.46 -0.63
CA ASN A 591 -5.27 -45.41 0.19
C ASN A 591 -5.39 -44.05 -0.50
N ALA A 592 -5.43 -42.99 0.28
CA ALA A 592 -5.33 -41.62 -0.21
C ALA A 592 -4.48 -40.79 0.76
N TYR A 593 -3.69 -39.87 0.21
CA TYR A 593 -2.87 -38.93 0.99
C TYR A 593 -2.86 -37.56 0.33
N LYS A 594 -2.55 -36.54 1.13
CA LYS A 594 -2.44 -35.15 0.67
C LYS A 594 -1.00 -34.82 0.31
N ILE A 595 -0.78 -34.02 -0.71
CA ILE A 595 0.55 -33.53 -1.10
C ILE A 595 0.48 -32.04 -1.41
N ASP A 596 1.46 -31.29 -0.92
CA ASP A 596 1.62 -29.85 -1.14
C ASP A 596 2.52 -29.59 -2.36
N LEU A 597 1.92 -29.05 -3.42
CA LEU A 597 2.50 -28.81 -4.74
C LEU A 597 2.46 -27.30 -5.04
N PRO A 598 3.44 -26.52 -4.53
CA PRO A 598 3.43 -25.06 -4.65
C PRO A 598 3.52 -24.55 -6.09
N ASP A 599 4.18 -25.32 -6.97
CA ASP A 599 4.53 -24.94 -8.33
C ASP A 599 3.83 -25.80 -9.39
N TYR A 600 2.71 -26.46 -9.06
CA TYR A 600 1.98 -27.36 -9.99
C TYR A 600 1.55 -26.72 -11.33
N LYS A 601 1.59 -25.40 -11.43
CA LYS A 601 1.26 -24.67 -12.68
C LYS A 601 2.44 -24.59 -13.63
N THR A 602 3.67 -24.69 -13.14
CA THR A 602 4.91 -24.45 -13.88
C THR A 602 5.81 -25.68 -13.92
N ASP A 603 5.87 -26.45 -12.83
CA ASP A 603 6.67 -27.68 -12.72
C ASP A 603 5.94 -28.89 -13.31
N TYR A 604 6.64 -29.65 -14.16
CA TYR A 604 6.06 -30.79 -14.87
C TYR A 604 5.58 -31.93 -13.96
N ILE A 605 6.36 -32.29 -12.93
CA ILE A 605 6.04 -33.41 -12.04
C ILE A 605 4.86 -33.02 -11.13
N GLN A 606 4.93 -31.83 -10.54
CA GLN A 606 3.84 -31.31 -9.71
C GLN A 606 2.55 -31.18 -10.51
N LYS A 607 2.63 -30.69 -11.76
CA LYS A 607 1.48 -30.63 -12.67
C LYS A 607 0.89 -32.01 -12.93
N PHE A 608 1.72 -33.02 -13.21
CA PHE A 608 1.25 -34.38 -13.43
C PHE A 608 0.46 -34.89 -12.22
N ILE A 609 1.01 -34.78 -11.01
CA ILE A 609 0.37 -35.27 -9.79
C ILE A 609 -0.94 -34.50 -9.53
N ALA A 610 -0.93 -33.18 -9.70
CA ALA A 610 -2.12 -32.34 -9.53
C ALA A 610 -3.25 -32.70 -10.51
N GLU A 611 -2.92 -32.98 -11.77
CA GLU A 611 -3.90 -33.28 -12.83
C GLU A 611 -4.42 -34.72 -12.76
N HIS A 612 -3.54 -35.69 -12.50
CA HIS A 612 -3.87 -37.12 -12.54
C HIS A 612 -4.30 -37.67 -11.18
N LYS A 613 -4.04 -36.94 -10.08
CA LYS A 613 -4.29 -37.38 -8.70
C LYS A 613 -3.68 -38.74 -8.38
N ALA A 614 -2.53 -39.02 -8.98
CA ALA A 614 -1.79 -40.27 -8.87
C ALA A 614 -0.30 -39.94 -8.67
N PRO A 615 0.47 -40.80 -7.99
CA PRO A 615 1.90 -40.58 -7.82
C PRO A 615 2.61 -40.65 -9.17
N TYR A 616 3.62 -39.80 -9.35
CA TYR A 616 4.52 -39.89 -10.51
C TYR A 616 5.36 -41.17 -10.41
N GLU A 617 5.68 -41.79 -11.55
CA GLU A 617 6.47 -43.04 -11.63
C GLU A 617 5.83 -44.26 -10.94
N SER A 618 4.51 -44.42 -11.06
CA SER A 618 3.76 -45.47 -10.37
C SER A 618 4.29 -46.88 -10.62
N GLU A 619 4.73 -47.20 -11.86
CA GLU A 619 5.30 -48.52 -12.19
C GLU A 619 6.55 -48.84 -11.35
N MET A 620 7.39 -47.84 -11.10
CA MET A 620 8.58 -47.99 -10.27
C MET A 620 8.21 -48.14 -8.79
N LEU A 621 7.28 -47.31 -8.30
CA LEU A 621 6.78 -47.35 -6.94
C LEU A 621 6.14 -48.71 -6.61
N ASP A 622 5.34 -49.25 -7.53
CA ASP A 622 4.75 -50.59 -7.44
C ASP A 622 5.82 -51.68 -7.42
N ALA A 623 6.85 -51.56 -8.28
CA ALA A 623 7.96 -52.51 -8.29
C ALA A 623 8.74 -52.52 -6.96
N MET A 624 8.93 -51.37 -6.31
CA MET A 624 9.52 -51.33 -4.96
C MET A 624 8.58 -51.94 -3.91
N ALA A 625 7.28 -51.61 -3.98
CA ALA A 625 6.26 -52.09 -3.05
C ALA A 625 6.17 -53.62 -2.97
N ILE A 626 6.55 -54.35 -4.03
CA ILE A 626 6.60 -55.83 -4.05
C ILE A 626 7.41 -56.43 -2.88
N GLY A 627 8.45 -55.73 -2.41
CA GLY A 627 9.35 -56.26 -1.37
C GLY A 627 9.51 -55.42 -0.12
N LEU A 628 8.89 -54.25 -0.06
CA LEU A 628 8.87 -53.40 1.13
C LEU A 628 7.71 -53.78 2.05
N LYS A 629 7.93 -53.66 3.36
CA LYS A 629 6.95 -53.96 4.41
C LYS A 629 6.74 -52.74 5.31
N PRO A 630 5.60 -52.67 6.03
CA PRO A 630 5.40 -51.64 7.06
C PRO A 630 6.55 -51.64 8.07
N MET A 631 6.97 -50.45 8.47
CA MET A 631 8.11 -50.15 9.35
C MET A 631 9.50 -50.48 8.78
N ASP A 632 9.63 -50.93 7.54
CA ASP A 632 10.94 -50.97 6.87
C ASP A 632 11.49 -49.55 6.72
N LEU A 633 12.80 -49.38 6.92
CA LEU A 633 13.47 -48.10 6.77
C LEU A 633 13.97 -47.89 5.35
N VAL A 634 13.52 -46.81 4.72
CA VAL A 634 13.85 -46.40 3.35
C VAL A 634 14.49 -45.02 3.37
N LEU A 635 15.52 -44.83 2.54
CA LEU A 635 16.15 -43.52 2.34
C LEU A 635 15.73 -42.96 0.98
N ASP A 636 15.26 -41.72 0.97
CA ASP A 636 14.90 -40.96 -0.22
C ASP A 636 15.92 -39.82 -0.39
N VAL A 637 16.91 -40.00 -1.27
CA VAL A 637 18.00 -39.05 -1.48
C VAL A 637 17.71 -38.24 -2.74
N GLY A 638 17.42 -36.95 -2.56
CA GLY A 638 16.80 -36.09 -3.58
C GLY A 638 15.28 -36.26 -3.57
N ALA A 639 14.67 -35.98 -2.42
CA ALA A 639 13.25 -36.26 -2.19
C ALA A 639 12.30 -35.32 -2.95
N ASN A 640 12.78 -34.16 -3.43
CA ASN A 640 12.01 -33.17 -4.19
C ASN A 640 10.72 -32.77 -3.42
N ILE A 641 9.56 -32.76 -4.06
CA ILE A 641 8.24 -32.53 -3.43
C ILE A 641 7.71 -33.71 -2.61
N GLY A 642 8.48 -34.79 -2.45
CA GLY A 642 8.13 -35.95 -1.63
C GLY A 642 7.20 -36.97 -2.27
N ASN A 643 7.16 -37.06 -3.61
CA ASN A 643 6.36 -38.04 -4.35
C ASN A 643 6.57 -39.47 -3.83
N HIS A 644 7.84 -39.91 -3.76
CA HIS A 644 8.20 -41.26 -3.32
C HIS A 644 8.13 -41.40 -1.80
N THR A 645 8.63 -40.40 -1.06
CA THR A 645 8.54 -40.33 0.41
C THR A 645 7.11 -40.56 0.93
N LEU A 646 6.12 -39.83 0.40
CA LEU A 646 4.73 -39.95 0.85
C LEU A 646 4.11 -41.28 0.41
N TYR A 647 4.45 -41.79 -0.78
CA TYR A 647 3.98 -43.10 -1.20
C TYR A 647 4.43 -44.20 -0.22
N TRP A 648 5.72 -44.29 0.10
CA TRP A 648 6.21 -45.34 1.00
C TRP A 648 5.68 -45.18 2.43
N ALA A 649 5.52 -43.94 2.92
CA ALA A 649 5.00 -43.70 4.27
C ALA A 649 3.48 -43.92 4.37
N CYS A 650 2.68 -43.29 3.49
CA CYS A 650 1.22 -43.33 3.57
C CYS A 650 0.62 -44.64 3.01
N VAL A 651 1.21 -45.21 1.96
CA VAL A 651 0.64 -46.41 1.29
C VAL A 651 1.20 -47.69 1.90
N LEU A 652 2.51 -47.74 2.16
CA LEU A 652 3.18 -48.95 2.66
C LEU A 652 3.43 -48.94 4.16
N GLY A 653 3.36 -47.79 4.83
CA GLY A 653 3.65 -47.66 6.25
C GLY A 653 5.15 -47.78 6.58
N CYS A 654 6.04 -47.49 5.63
CA CYS A 654 7.49 -47.52 5.84
C CYS A 654 7.96 -46.30 6.64
N GLN A 655 9.11 -46.44 7.30
CA GLN A 655 9.85 -45.32 7.87
C GLN A 655 10.71 -44.70 6.77
N VAL A 656 10.69 -43.37 6.63
CA VAL A 656 11.44 -42.68 5.57
C VAL A 656 12.38 -41.64 6.18
N ARG A 657 13.61 -41.59 5.66
CA ARG A 657 14.52 -40.45 5.85
C ARG A 657 14.69 -39.78 4.49
N ALA A 658 14.09 -38.62 4.35
CA ALA A 658 14.04 -37.86 3.11
C ALA A 658 15.09 -36.75 3.15
N PHE A 659 16.01 -36.72 2.19
CA PHE A 659 17.06 -35.70 2.07
C PHE A 659 16.71 -34.76 0.92
N GLU A 660 16.43 -33.49 1.24
CA GLU A 660 16.08 -32.46 0.26
C GLU A 660 16.73 -31.11 0.62
N PRO A 661 17.81 -30.70 -0.08
CA PRO A 661 18.51 -29.46 0.22
C PRO A 661 17.82 -28.18 -0.29
N ASN A 662 16.89 -28.26 -1.23
CA ASN A 662 16.20 -27.09 -1.77
C ASN A 662 15.11 -26.62 -0.80
N GLU A 663 15.33 -25.46 -0.17
CA GLU A 663 14.39 -24.90 0.81
C GLU A 663 12.96 -24.71 0.27
N ARG A 664 12.81 -24.44 -1.05
CA ARG A 664 11.50 -24.30 -1.70
C ARG A 664 10.72 -25.62 -1.80
N LEU A 665 11.41 -26.77 -1.81
CA LEU A 665 10.82 -28.10 -1.93
C LEU A 665 10.72 -28.79 -0.55
N TYR A 666 11.73 -28.55 0.30
CA TYR A 666 11.78 -29.00 1.69
C TYR A 666 10.56 -28.56 2.52
N LYS A 667 10.17 -27.27 2.44
CA LYS A 667 9.04 -26.73 3.23
C LYS A 667 7.69 -27.37 2.85
N PRO A 668 7.29 -27.44 1.56
CA PRO A 668 6.10 -28.18 1.14
C PRO A 668 6.12 -29.67 1.51
N LEU A 669 7.28 -30.33 1.42
CA LEU A 669 7.41 -31.72 1.83
C LEU A 669 7.15 -31.90 3.33
N MET A 670 7.72 -31.04 4.17
CA MET A 670 7.42 -31.00 5.61
C MET A 670 5.92 -30.79 5.88
N ASN A 671 5.29 -29.84 5.19
CA ASN A 671 3.85 -29.61 5.30
C ASN A 671 3.04 -30.85 4.90
N SER A 672 3.43 -31.53 3.82
CA SER A 672 2.78 -32.77 3.37
C SER A 672 2.87 -33.89 4.42
N VAL A 673 4.03 -34.03 5.09
CA VAL A 673 4.20 -35.00 6.19
C VAL A 673 3.29 -34.68 7.38
N GLU A 674 3.18 -33.41 7.76
CA GLU A 674 2.31 -32.96 8.85
C GLU A 674 0.83 -33.16 8.52
N LEU A 675 0.40 -32.80 7.31
CA LEU A 675 -0.99 -32.90 6.85
C LEU A 675 -1.52 -34.34 6.86
N ASN A 676 -0.64 -35.33 6.66
CA ASN A 676 -1.01 -36.74 6.69
C ASN A 676 -0.80 -37.38 8.07
N GLY A 677 -0.31 -36.64 9.07
CA GLY A 677 -0.10 -37.16 10.44
C GLY A 677 1.01 -38.21 10.55
N ILE A 678 1.95 -38.23 9.61
CA ILE A 678 3.01 -39.26 9.48
C ILE A 678 4.39 -38.78 9.95
N THR A 679 4.45 -37.73 10.78
CA THR A 679 5.69 -37.23 11.41
C THR A 679 6.43 -38.27 12.24
N HIS A 680 5.74 -39.34 12.66
CA HIS A 680 6.33 -40.48 13.37
C HIS A 680 6.98 -41.52 12.45
N LEU A 681 6.71 -41.46 11.14
CA LEU A 681 7.30 -42.34 10.11
C LEU A 681 8.35 -41.61 9.27
N VAL A 682 8.16 -40.32 8.99
CA VAL A 682 9.01 -39.55 8.07
C VAL A 682 9.80 -38.48 8.82
N ASN A 683 11.11 -38.45 8.56
CA ASN A 683 11.98 -37.35 8.95
C ASN A 683 12.59 -36.72 7.69
N VAL A 684 12.36 -35.43 7.48
CA VAL A 684 12.86 -34.67 6.34
C VAL A 684 14.07 -33.85 6.75
N LEU A 685 15.17 -34.03 6.04
CA LEU A 685 16.49 -33.51 6.37
C LEU A 685 16.94 -32.52 5.27
N PRO A 686 17.25 -31.26 5.62
CA PRO A 686 17.58 -30.20 4.66
C PRO A 686 19.04 -30.28 4.19
N TYR A 687 19.51 -31.48 3.82
CA TYR A 687 20.90 -31.74 3.47
C TYR A 687 21.04 -32.33 2.08
N GLY A 688 22.07 -31.89 1.35
CA GLY A 688 22.59 -32.65 0.22
C GLY A 688 23.34 -33.87 0.72
N VAL A 689 23.50 -34.89 -0.13
CA VAL A 689 24.24 -36.11 0.22
C VAL A 689 25.39 -36.32 -0.76
N GLY A 690 26.56 -36.71 -0.26
CA GLY A 690 27.74 -36.91 -1.10
C GLY A 690 28.87 -37.67 -0.42
N LYS A 691 30.02 -37.72 -1.10
CA LYS A 691 31.20 -38.51 -0.69
C LYS A 691 31.87 -38.00 0.58
N VAL A 692 31.88 -36.67 0.77
CA VAL A 692 32.56 -35.97 1.86
C VAL A 692 31.69 -34.85 2.40
N PRO A 693 31.69 -34.61 3.73
CA PRO A 693 31.00 -33.45 4.29
C PRO A 693 31.54 -32.16 3.67
N SER A 694 30.65 -31.34 3.12
CA SER A 694 31.03 -30.13 2.38
C SER A 694 29.89 -29.12 2.33
N LYS A 695 30.16 -27.93 1.77
CA LYS A 695 29.13 -26.96 1.40
C LYS A 695 28.97 -26.90 -0.11
N ALA A 696 27.74 -26.73 -0.58
CA ALA A 696 27.39 -26.68 -1.99
C ALA A 696 26.46 -25.50 -2.32
N ARG A 697 26.28 -25.27 -3.62
CA ARG A 697 25.29 -24.35 -4.21
C ARG A 697 24.69 -24.96 -5.48
N PHE A 698 23.51 -24.49 -5.90
CA PHE A 698 22.91 -24.90 -7.17
C PHE A 698 23.62 -24.26 -8.38
N THR A 699 23.76 -25.00 -9.48
CA THR A 699 24.51 -24.58 -10.67
C THR A 699 23.69 -23.74 -11.68
N SER A 700 22.36 -23.83 -11.66
CA SER A 700 21.46 -22.99 -12.45
C SER A 700 19.99 -23.12 -11.98
N PHE A 701 19.20 -22.05 -12.16
CA PHE A 701 17.76 -22.02 -11.88
C PHE A 701 16.97 -22.28 -13.17
N ASP A 702 16.27 -23.42 -13.26
CA ASP A 702 15.21 -23.65 -14.25
C ASP A 702 13.85 -23.62 -13.52
N GLU A 703 13.01 -22.65 -13.86
CA GLU A 703 11.68 -22.47 -13.25
C GLU A 703 10.66 -23.51 -13.73
N THR A 704 10.99 -24.31 -14.76
CA THR A 704 10.09 -25.32 -15.35
C THR A 704 10.30 -26.74 -14.83
N ASN A 705 11.41 -26.98 -14.13
CA ASN A 705 11.72 -28.25 -13.46
C ASN A 705 12.64 -27.98 -12.26
N LEU A 706 12.04 -27.61 -11.13
CA LEU A 706 12.81 -27.21 -9.93
C LEU A 706 13.59 -28.38 -9.31
N GLY A 707 13.17 -29.61 -9.60
CA GLY A 707 13.85 -30.83 -9.16
C GLY A 707 15.15 -31.13 -9.91
N SER A 708 15.33 -30.60 -11.14
CA SER A 708 16.49 -30.95 -11.96
C SER A 708 17.76 -30.12 -11.70
N GLN A 709 17.93 -29.63 -10.48
CA GLN A 709 19.03 -28.74 -10.13
C GLN A 709 20.22 -29.54 -9.60
N SER A 710 21.35 -29.50 -10.31
CA SER A 710 22.59 -30.13 -9.84
C SER A 710 23.32 -29.26 -8.82
N LEU A 711 23.93 -29.91 -7.82
CA LEU A 711 24.76 -29.27 -6.81
C LEU A 711 26.22 -29.17 -7.27
N GLN A 712 26.84 -28.01 -7.04
CA GLN A 712 28.29 -27.80 -7.16
C GLN A 712 28.90 -27.57 -5.77
N VAL A 713 29.87 -28.42 -5.42
CA VAL A 713 30.70 -28.25 -4.23
C VAL A 713 31.61 -27.03 -4.41
N VAL A 714 31.65 -26.14 -3.42
CA VAL A 714 32.41 -24.88 -3.44
C VAL A 714 33.34 -24.79 -2.24
N SER A 715 34.50 -24.17 -2.44
CA SER A 715 35.54 -23.99 -1.41
C SER A 715 35.46 -22.66 -0.66
N ASP A 716 34.73 -21.66 -1.20
CA ASP A 716 34.59 -20.32 -0.62
C ASP A 716 33.23 -20.17 0.10
N GLU A 717 33.25 -19.63 1.32
CA GLU A 717 32.10 -19.61 2.25
C GLU A 717 31.06 -18.51 1.96
N GLU A 718 31.38 -17.48 1.18
CA GLU A 718 30.52 -16.29 1.05
C GLU A 718 29.23 -16.52 0.21
N ASP A 719 29.14 -17.61 -0.57
CA ASP A 719 28.00 -17.92 -1.46
C ASP A 719 27.46 -19.37 -1.33
N ALA A 720 27.88 -20.13 -0.31
CA ALA A 720 27.55 -21.55 -0.15
C ALA A 720 26.56 -21.81 1.00
N SER A 721 25.27 -22.03 0.69
CA SER A 721 24.20 -22.17 1.70
C SER A 721 23.74 -23.60 1.99
N ILE A 722 24.17 -24.61 1.22
CA ILE A 722 23.69 -25.99 1.34
C ILE A 722 24.72 -26.87 2.04
N GLU A 723 24.32 -27.51 3.13
CA GLU A 723 25.15 -28.51 3.81
C GLU A 723 25.04 -29.88 3.12
N VAL A 724 26.19 -30.50 2.84
CA VAL A 724 26.30 -31.84 2.26
C VAL A 724 26.83 -32.81 3.31
N VAL A 725 26.16 -33.94 3.49
CA VAL A 725 26.50 -34.98 4.48
C VAL A 725 26.80 -36.33 3.83
N ARG A 726 27.48 -37.22 4.56
CA ARG A 726 27.65 -38.63 4.17
C ARG A 726 26.59 -39.48 4.85
N LEU A 727 26.04 -40.48 4.15
CA LEU A 727 25.11 -41.45 4.76
C LEU A 727 25.81 -42.34 5.80
N ASP A 728 27.08 -42.67 5.58
CA ASP A 728 27.89 -43.44 6.54
C ASP A 728 28.12 -42.71 7.88
N ASP A 729 27.97 -41.38 7.90
CA ASP A 729 28.08 -40.56 9.12
C ASP A 729 26.73 -40.39 9.83
N GLN A 730 25.63 -40.86 9.24
CA GLN A 730 24.29 -40.81 9.85
C GLN A 730 24.00 -42.06 10.70
N VAL A 731 23.17 -41.88 11.74
CA VAL A 731 22.74 -42.99 12.60
C VAL A 731 21.31 -43.37 12.24
N PHE A 732 21.12 -44.64 11.83
CA PHE A 732 19.83 -45.22 11.52
C PHE A 732 19.38 -46.20 12.61
N GLU A 733 18.11 -46.12 12.99
CA GLU A 733 17.51 -46.86 14.11
C GLU A 733 17.26 -48.35 13.79
N SER A 734 17.22 -48.69 12.50
CA SER A 734 17.00 -50.03 11.98
C SER A 734 17.82 -50.23 10.68
N PRO A 735 18.03 -51.48 10.23
CA PRO A 735 18.73 -51.72 8.96
C PRO A 735 17.98 -51.08 7.78
N VAL A 736 18.72 -50.38 6.92
CA VAL A 736 18.16 -49.75 5.72
C VAL A 736 17.80 -50.81 4.69
N VAL A 737 16.54 -50.85 4.27
CA VAL A 737 16.01 -51.87 3.36
C VAL A 737 16.12 -51.42 1.90
N ALA A 738 15.96 -50.13 1.62
CA ALA A 738 16.09 -49.56 0.28
C ALA A 738 16.64 -48.13 0.33
N ILE A 739 17.37 -47.74 -0.72
CA ILE A 739 17.88 -46.39 -0.94
C ILE A 739 17.52 -45.98 -2.37
N LYS A 740 16.76 -44.89 -2.51
CA LYS A 740 16.54 -44.18 -3.77
C LYS A 740 17.52 -43.02 -3.86
N ILE A 741 18.20 -42.89 -5.00
CA ILE A 741 19.19 -41.86 -5.28
C ILE A 741 18.88 -41.22 -6.63
N ASP A 742 18.56 -39.93 -6.58
CA ASP A 742 18.13 -39.12 -7.71
C ASP A 742 18.51 -37.67 -7.39
N VAL A 743 19.75 -37.32 -7.72
CA VAL A 743 20.40 -36.07 -7.27
C VAL A 743 21.11 -35.38 -8.44
N GLU A 744 20.63 -35.63 -9.64
CA GLU A 744 20.97 -34.92 -10.88
C GLU A 744 22.49 -34.87 -11.15
N GLY A 745 23.14 -36.04 -11.12
CA GLY A 745 24.55 -36.24 -11.51
C GLY A 745 25.52 -36.48 -10.35
N MET A 746 25.04 -36.46 -9.10
CA MET A 746 25.84 -36.72 -7.89
C MET A 746 25.70 -38.14 -7.35
N GLU A 747 25.08 -39.06 -8.10
CA GLU A 747 24.68 -40.39 -7.62
C GLU A 747 25.88 -41.24 -7.16
N LEU A 748 26.98 -41.21 -7.93
CA LEU A 748 28.20 -41.93 -7.55
C LEU A 748 28.80 -41.37 -6.25
N ALA A 749 28.75 -40.05 -6.05
CA ALA A 749 29.25 -39.44 -4.82
C ALA A 749 28.42 -39.85 -3.60
N VAL A 750 27.09 -39.94 -3.76
CA VAL A 750 26.20 -40.47 -2.71
C VAL A 750 26.57 -41.92 -2.37
N LEU A 751 26.76 -42.77 -3.39
CA LEU A 751 27.15 -44.17 -3.20
C LEU A 751 28.48 -44.32 -2.47
N GLU A 752 29.49 -43.54 -2.85
CA GLU A 752 30.79 -43.54 -2.16
C GLU A 752 30.70 -43.01 -0.72
N GLY A 753 29.76 -42.11 -0.44
CA GLY A 753 29.44 -41.63 0.92
C GLY A 753 28.60 -42.60 1.76
N ALA A 754 28.15 -43.71 1.18
CA ALA A 754 27.27 -44.72 1.77
C ALA A 754 27.87 -46.13 1.72
N GLU A 755 29.16 -46.28 1.43
CA GLU A 755 29.79 -47.57 1.14
C GLU A 755 29.73 -48.51 2.36
N VAL A 756 29.91 -48.00 3.59
CA VAL A 756 29.80 -48.80 4.82
C VAL A 756 28.37 -49.26 5.04
N LEU A 757 27.40 -48.37 4.88
CA LEU A 757 25.97 -48.67 4.99
C LEU A 757 25.53 -49.73 3.97
N ILE A 758 25.94 -49.58 2.71
CA ILE A 758 25.60 -50.47 1.60
C ILE A 758 26.15 -51.88 1.83
N GLN A 759 27.37 -52.01 2.34
CA GLN A 759 27.96 -53.32 2.66
C GLN A 759 27.29 -53.98 3.87
N LYS A 760 26.92 -53.18 4.87
CA LYS A 760 26.32 -53.64 6.12
C LYS A 760 24.87 -54.11 5.91
N ASP A 761 24.00 -53.25 5.41
CA ASP A 761 22.55 -53.50 5.39
C ASP A 761 22.08 -54.12 4.05
N ARG A 762 22.90 -53.96 2.99
CA ARG A 762 22.68 -54.49 1.64
C ARG A 762 21.31 -54.09 1.07
N PRO A 763 20.95 -52.80 1.08
CA PRO A 763 19.62 -52.34 0.67
C PRO A 763 19.35 -52.61 -0.80
N LEU A 764 18.08 -52.61 -1.22
CA LEU A 764 17.74 -52.40 -2.63
C LEU A 764 18.24 -51.01 -3.05
N LEU A 765 19.01 -50.92 -4.13
CA LEU A 765 19.46 -49.63 -4.66
C LEU A 765 18.62 -49.26 -5.88
N VAL A 766 18.02 -48.07 -5.84
CA VAL A 766 17.22 -47.49 -6.93
C VAL A 766 17.87 -46.18 -7.35
N ILE A 767 18.50 -46.14 -8.51
CA ILE A 767 19.45 -45.07 -8.86
C ILE A 767 19.12 -44.51 -10.24
N GLU A 768 18.89 -43.20 -10.32
CA GLU A 768 18.72 -42.51 -11.59
C GLU A 768 20.05 -42.38 -12.34
N SER A 769 20.02 -42.44 -13.66
CA SER A 769 21.20 -42.17 -14.48
C SER A 769 20.86 -41.29 -15.67
N VAL A 770 21.40 -40.08 -15.64
CA VAL A 770 21.13 -39.02 -16.63
C VAL A 770 21.61 -39.42 -18.03
N ASP A 771 22.75 -40.12 -18.14
CA ASP A 771 23.28 -40.60 -19.41
C ASP A 771 24.15 -41.87 -19.27
N THR A 772 24.60 -42.39 -20.42
CA THR A 772 25.43 -43.61 -20.50
C THR A 772 26.77 -43.49 -19.76
N THR A 773 27.36 -42.29 -19.67
CA THR A 773 28.65 -42.07 -19.00
C THR A 773 28.49 -42.17 -17.49
N HIS A 774 27.42 -41.58 -16.95
CA HIS A 774 27.04 -41.72 -15.55
C HIS A 774 26.75 -43.19 -15.23
N TYR A 775 25.99 -43.89 -16.10
CA TYR A 775 25.70 -45.31 -15.93
C TYR A 775 26.97 -46.18 -15.90
N GLU A 776 27.94 -45.93 -16.78
CA GLU A 776 29.21 -46.66 -16.80
C GLU A 776 29.98 -46.49 -15.49
N SER A 777 29.96 -45.28 -14.93
CA SER A 777 30.61 -44.96 -13.65
C SER A 777 29.92 -45.66 -12.47
N LEU A 778 28.58 -45.68 -12.47
CA LEU A 778 27.79 -46.43 -11.49
C LEU A 778 28.05 -47.93 -11.56
N ARG A 779 28.09 -48.50 -12.77
CA ARG A 779 28.28 -49.94 -13.01
C ARG A 779 29.52 -50.49 -12.31
N ASP A 780 30.62 -49.74 -12.33
CA ASP A 780 31.87 -50.18 -11.73
C ASP A 780 31.79 -50.21 -10.19
N PHE A 781 31.08 -49.26 -9.57
CA PHE A 781 30.77 -49.28 -8.14
C PHE A 781 29.85 -50.45 -7.78
N ILE A 782 28.76 -50.64 -8.53
CA ILE A 782 27.78 -51.71 -8.34
C ILE A 782 28.46 -53.09 -8.38
N LYS A 783 29.32 -53.32 -9.38
CA LYS A 783 30.05 -54.57 -9.53
C LYS A 783 31.05 -54.83 -8.39
N ARG A 784 31.73 -53.78 -7.91
CA ARG A 784 32.69 -53.89 -6.80
C ARG A 784 32.03 -54.22 -5.46
N ASN A 785 30.76 -53.87 -5.30
CA ASN A 785 29.98 -54.10 -4.08
C ASN A 785 28.98 -55.28 -4.22
N ASP A 786 29.20 -56.18 -5.18
CA ASP A 786 28.43 -57.41 -5.35
C ASP A 786 26.92 -57.20 -5.64
N TYR A 787 26.56 -56.09 -6.28
CA TYR A 787 25.20 -55.82 -6.74
C TYR A 787 24.98 -56.26 -8.19
N ILE A 788 23.74 -56.67 -8.48
CA ILE A 788 23.31 -57.15 -9.78
C ILE A 788 22.14 -56.27 -10.26
N TYR A 789 22.20 -55.86 -11.53
CA TYR A 789 21.15 -55.12 -12.20
C TYR A 789 19.88 -55.97 -12.38
N CYS A 790 18.73 -55.46 -11.93
CA CYS A 790 17.43 -56.13 -12.02
C CYS A 790 16.59 -55.62 -13.21
N SER A 791 16.34 -54.31 -13.23
CA SER A 791 15.39 -53.65 -14.12
C SER A 791 15.68 -52.15 -14.23
N SER A 792 15.02 -51.48 -15.17
CA SER A 792 14.99 -50.02 -15.29
C SER A 792 13.57 -49.53 -15.54
N PHE A 793 13.26 -48.35 -15.03
CA PHE A 793 11.99 -47.65 -15.17
C PHE A 793 12.20 -46.22 -15.68
N ASN A 794 11.08 -45.53 -15.93
CA ASN A 794 10.98 -44.09 -16.21
C ASN A 794 11.60 -43.59 -17.53
N GLY A 795 11.39 -42.30 -17.83
CA GLY A 795 11.87 -41.64 -19.05
C GLY A 795 13.38 -41.38 -19.00
N THR A 796 13.85 -40.78 -17.90
CA THR A 796 15.25 -40.86 -17.50
C THR A 796 15.45 -42.23 -16.83
N PRO A 797 16.39 -43.07 -17.28
CA PRO A 797 16.52 -44.42 -16.76
C PRO A 797 16.82 -44.46 -15.26
N THR A 798 15.89 -45.02 -14.47
CA THR A 798 16.10 -45.31 -13.04
C THR A 798 16.29 -46.81 -12.85
N HIS A 799 17.46 -47.21 -12.36
CA HIS A 799 17.93 -48.59 -12.33
C HIS A 799 17.77 -49.24 -10.95
N PHE A 800 17.31 -50.49 -10.93
CA PHE A 800 17.21 -51.29 -9.72
C PHE A 800 18.41 -52.24 -9.62
N PHE A 801 19.06 -52.27 -8.47
CA PHE A 801 20.14 -53.19 -8.17
C PHE A 801 19.90 -53.92 -6.85
N ILE A 802 20.12 -55.22 -6.86
CA ILE A 802 20.03 -56.07 -5.67
C ILE A 802 21.38 -56.73 -5.38
N HIS A 803 21.74 -56.84 -4.11
CA HIS A 803 22.94 -57.55 -3.70
C HIS A 803 22.83 -59.05 -4.04
N GLN A 804 23.90 -59.67 -4.53
CA GLN A 804 23.91 -61.05 -5.03
C GLN A 804 23.36 -62.06 -4.00
N ASP A 805 23.73 -61.89 -2.73
CA ASP A 805 23.28 -62.76 -1.63
C ASP A 805 21.76 -62.70 -1.37
N LYS A 806 21.09 -61.60 -1.77
CA LYS A 806 19.66 -61.41 -1.58
C LYS A 806 18.83 -61.86 -2.77
N VAL A 807 19.44 -62.20 -3.91
CA VAL A 807 18.72 -62.59 -5.14
C VAL A 807 17.84 -63.82 -4.91
N SER A 808 18.41 -64.87 -4.29
CA SER A 808 17.70 -66.12 -4.04
C SER A 808 16.68 -65.94 -2.91
N GLY A 809 15.41 -65.80 -3.26
CA GLY A 809 14.31 -65.52 -2.32
C GLY A 809 13.88 -64.06 -2.25
N SER A 810 14.48 -63.18 -3.06
CA SER A 810 13.99 -61.81 -3.21
C SER A 810 12.61 -61.80 -3.85
N PRO A 811 11.67 -60.99 -3.34
CA PRO A 811 10.38 -60.78 -4.00
C PRO A 811 10.54 -60.05 -5.35
N TRP A 812 11.67 -59.35 -5.58
CA TRP A 812 11.99 -58.66 -6.83
C TRP A 812 12.61 -59.57 -7.91
N ILE A 813 12.84 -60.85 -7.63
CA ILE A 813 13.47 -61.78 -8.60
C ILE A 813 12.67 -61.91 -9.90
N ASN A 814 11.34 -61.72 -9.86
CA ASN A 814 10.49 -61.80 -11.04
C ASN A 814 10.76 -60.69 -12.06
N LEU A 815 11.21 -59.51 -11.60
CA LEU A 815 11.58 -58.40 -12.48
C LEU A 815 12.73 -58.78 -13.43
N PHE A 816 13.68 -59.61 -12.97
CA PHE A 816 14.75 -60.14 -13.83
C PHE A 816 14.21 -60.99 -14.96
N PHE A 817 13.23 -61.86 -14.68
CA PHE A 817 12.65 -62.75 -15.67
C PHE A 817 11.78 -62.00 -16.67
N GLU A 818 11.03 -60.99 -16.21
CA GLU A 818 10.25 -60.09 -17.06
C GLU A 818 11.13 -59.33 -18.05
N LYS A 819 12.25 -58.75 -17.60
CA LYS A 819 13.21 -58.10 -18.51
C LYS A 819 13.83 -59.05 -19.52
N GLY A 820 14.13 -60.29 -19.11
CA GLY A 820 14.55 -61.34 -20.04
C GLY A 820 13.51 -61.60 -21.13
N HIS A 821 12.22 -61.59 -20.77
CA HIS A 821 11.11 -61.74 -21.70
C HIS A 821 10.94 -60.53 -22.63
N GLU A 822 10.97 -59.30 -22.08
CA GLU A 822 10.94 -58.05 -22.86
C GLU A 822 12.09 -57.97 -23.87
N PHE A 823 13.32 -58.34 -23.46
CA PHE A 823 14.46 -58.36 -24.36
C PHE A 823 14.25 -59.35 -25.51
N TYR A 824 13.62 -60.50 -25.23
CA TYR A 824 13.26 -61.48 -26.26
C TYR A 824 12.20 -60.91 -27.22
N GLN A 825 11.18 -60.24 -26.69
CA GLN A 825 10.13 -59.57 -27.48
C GLN A 825 10.70 -58.43 -28.33
N MET A 826 11.54 -57.56 -27.76
CA MET A 826 12.24 -56.48 -28.47
C MET A 826 13.13 -57.03 -29.58
N ARG A 827 13.89 -58.10 -29.32
CA ARG A 827 14.72 -58.74 -30.35
C ARG A 827 13.88 -59.33 -31.47
N HIS A 828 12.72 -59.90 -31.14
CA HIS A 828 11.74 -60.39 -32.11
C HIS A 828 11.14 -59.24 -32.94
N PHE A 829 10.72 -58.16 -32.27
CA PHE A 829 10.18 -56.95 -32.91
C PHE A 829 11.21 -56.27 -33.81
N HIS A 830 12.45 -56.09 -33.34
CA HIS A 830 13.55 -55.55 -34.15
C HIS A 830 13.80 -56.43 -35.38
N LYS A 831 13.81 -57.76 -35.24
CA LYS A 831 13.96 -58.68 -36.36
C LYS A 831 12.78 -58.57 -37.36
N LYS A 832 11.56 -58.35 -36.87
CA LYS A 832 10.35 -58.10 -37.68
C LYS A 832 10.45 -56.76 -38.41
N LEU A 833 10.78 -55.68 -37.70
CA LEU A 833 10.98 -54.33 -38.25
C LEU A 833 12.08 -54.31 -39.31
N LYS A 834 13.22 -54.97 -39.05
CA LYS A 834 14.31 -55.13 -40.02
C LYS A 834 13.87 -55.88 -41.27
N LYS A 835 13.04 -56.92 -41.14
CA LYS A 835 12.41 -57.62 -42.27
C LYS A 835 11.46 -56.70 -43.05
N THR A 836 10.60 -55.94 -42.35
CA THR A 836 9.65 -54.99 -42.96
C THR A 836 10.39 -53.87 -43.71
N LEU A 837 11.44 -53.30 -43.12
CA LEU A 837 12.29 -52.28 -43.75
C LEU A 837 13.07 -52.84 -44.96
N GLN A 838 13.52 -54.10 -44.91
CA GLN A 838 14.14 -54.79 -46.06
C GLN A 838 13.14 -55.13 -47.18
N GLN A 839 11.87 -55.35 -46.86
CA GLN A 839 10.81 -55.50 -47.87
C GLN A 839 10.47 -54.16 -48.52
N LEU A 840 10.34 -53.09 -47.72
CA LEU A 840 10.08 -51.74 -48.21
C LEU A 840 11.21 -51.20 -49.11
N SER A 841 12.47 -51.57 -48.84
CA SER A 841 13.61 -51.19 -49.70
C SER A 841 13.70 -51.97 -51.00
N LYS A 842 13.08 -53.17 -51.11
CA LYS A 842 12.98 -53.94 -52.36
C LYS A 842 11.85 -53.46 -53.29
N THR A 843 10.82 -52.83 -52.77
CA THR A 843 9.73 -52.20 -53.55
C THR A 843 10.09 -50.82 -54.13
N LYS A 844 11.27 -50.28 -53.82
CA LYS A 844 11.81 -49.01 -54.36
C LYS A 844 12.89 -49.20 -55.44
N LYS A 845 13.06 -50.41 -55.99
CA LYS A 845 13.94 -50.69 -57.14
C LYS A 845 13.15 -51.06 -58.37
#